data_AF-A0A847D7A1-F1
#
_entry.id   AF-A0A847D7A1-F1
#
_cell.length_a   1.000
_cell.length_b   1.000
_cell.length_c   1.000
_cell.angle_alpha   90.00
_cell.angle_beta   90.00
_cell.angle_gamma   90.00
#
_symmetry.space_group_name_H-M   'P 1'
#
loop_
_entity.id
_entity.type
_entity.pdbx_description
1 polymer ?
#
loop_
_entity_poly.entity_id
_entity_poly.type
_entity_poly.pdbx_seq_one_letter_code
_entity_poly.pdbx_strand_id
1 'polypeptide(L)'
;MDTIGSEELTTEPIIQDSEEKIDSETEDIDSSNQVSESDEETKSTELDSVDLIDSSGSEQLDSTVVESANSVTADVDSSVETQESSFLANQPQAGSMLAEEVATPSVSYQTHVQNYGWTSAVKDGMTSGTIGEAKRLEGIKISLATAPVTGGIEYQTHVENIGWMNVVSDGQVSGTTGESKRLEAIRINLTGDMAGSYDVYYRVHSQNFGWLGWAKNGESAGTSGYGYRLEAIEIQLVQKEGIAPSPTVKAYMEKEAGVSYSTHVQSFGWQNYVADGALNGTTGESKQVEAIKIKGTNFSLSGSVTYRAHVQDVGWQNWMGSDALSGTVGMGKRLEAIEVNLTGEMAARYDIYYRVHVQKFGWLGWAKNGESAGTEAYSYRIEAIEIKLVEEGGPAPGSTANRFILREEPILSYSSHVQNVGWQNYVFDGALSGTLGESKRLEALKVRLDSQPYEGAIAYSANVQGSGWQTWSQNDALTGTTGTGKYLEAFKIKLTGEMAEYYDIYYRVHTQNYGWLDWAKNGAVAGTEGYGYRIEAIQIKILSKGKAAPGNTTRPFVKKPSFVLGPNWTVEQGYFQATSGIRYYVGGSYIIVSIAQQKMWSYIGTQKIVETDIITGNPYLGYATPKGLFAIQGKQSPSVLIGPGYASPVQYWLPFLGNSYGIHDSSWQTHGYGGNLYLTYGSHGCVNTPLTAVRTLFYTYSVGTPVVIY
;
A
#
# COMPACT_ATOMS: atom_id res chain seq x y z
N MET A 1 -23.87 -15.88 -68.19
CA MET A 1 -22.60 -15.40 -67.62
C MET A 1 -22.85 -14.28 -66.61
N ASP A 2 -23.38 -14.52 -65.41
CA ASP A 2 -24.17 -15.66 -64.86
C ASP A 2 -24.93 -15.24 -63.57
N THR A 3 -25.93 -16.06 -63.17
CA THR A 3 -26.61 -16.25 -61.85
C THR A 3 -26.50 -15.18 -60.74
N ILE A 4 -27.56 -14.62 -60.10
CA ILE A 4 -28.83 -15.13 -59.48
C ILE A 4 -28.75 -15.34 -57.94
N GLY A 5 -29.78 -14.88 -57.20
CA GLY A 5 -30.07 -15.11 -55.77
C GLY A 5 -29.77 -13.89 -54.85
N SER A 6 -30.53 -13.54 -53.82
CA SER A 6 -31.80 -14.05 -53.21
C SER A 6 -32.55 -12.89 -52.52
N GLU A 7 -33.84 -12.65 -52.75
CA GLU A 7 -35.03 -13.14 -51.99
C GLU A 7 -35.16 -12.69 -50.50
N GLU A 8 -35.81 -11.53 -50.31
CA GLU A 8 -37.10 -11.26 -49.61
C GLU A 8 -37.51 -11.84 -48.21
N LEU A 9 -38.27 -11.00 -47.46
CA LEU A 9 -39.26 -11.31 -46.38
C LEU A 9 -38.70 -11.83 -45.01
N THR A 10 -39.33 -11.68 -43.82
CA THR A 10 -40.59 -10.99 -43.36
C THR A 10 -40.58 -10.68 -41.85
N THR A 11 -41.38 -9.68 -41.43
CA THR A 11 -42.11 -9.48 -40.13
C THR A 11 -41.48 -9.74 -38.75
N GLU A 12 -41.64 -8.75 -37.85
CA GLU A 12 -41.57 -8.89 -36.38
C GLU A 12 -42.78 -9.64 -35.79
N PRO A 13 -42.63 -10.23 -34.58
CA PRO A 13 -43.72 -10.38 -33.62
C PRO A 13 -43.45 -9.65 -32.29
N ILE A 14 -44.50 -9.04 -31.73
CA ILE A 14 -44.49 -8.42 -30.40
C ILE A 14 -44.61 -9.53 -29.33
N ILE A 15 -43.84 -9.40 -28.23
CA ILE A 15 -44.12 -10.11 -26.97
C ILE A 15 -44.28 -9.06 -25.86
N GLN A 16 -45.38 -9.18 -25.12
CA GLN A 16 -45.55 -8.51 -23.83
C GLN A 16 -45.03 -9.45 -22.75
N ASP A 17 -44.26 -8.94 -21.79
CA ASP A 17 -44.06 -9.58 -20.50
C ASP A 17 -44.63 -8.68 -19.40
N SER A 18 -45.23 -9.28 -18.38
CA SER A 18 -46.00 -8.59 -17.34
C SER A 18 -45.19 -8.36 -16.07
N GLU A 19 -45.21 -7.13 -15.53
CA GLU A 19 -44.68 -6.84 -14.20
C GLU A 19 -45.54 -7.52 -13.12
N GLU A 20 -45.04 -8.59 -12.49
CA GLU A 20 -45.65 -9.16 -11.29
C GLU A 20 -45.00 -8.56 -10.03
N LYS A 21 -45.80 -7.78 -9.29
CA LYS A 21 -45.36 -7.06 -8.09
C LYS A 21 -45.62 -7.93 -6.84
N ILE A 22 -44.58 -8.58 -6.34
CA ILE A 22 -44.65 -9.35 -5.09
C ILE A 22 -44.48 -8.40 -3.90
N ASP A 23 -45.51 -8.32 -3.06
CA ASP A 23 -45.46 -7.71 -1.72
C ASP A 23 -44.83 -8.68 -0.72
N SER A 24 -44.19 -8.16 0.33
CA SER A 24 -43.69 -8.98 1.44
C SER A 24 -43.84 -8.23 2.76
N GLU A 25 -44.98 -8.42 3.41
CA GLU A 25 -45.26 -7.89 4.74
C GLU A 25 -44.30 -8.50 5.77
N THR A 26 -43.81 -7.68 6.70
CA THR A 26 -43.01 -8.13 7.84
C THR A 26 -43.92 -8.35 9.05
N GLU A 27 -44.19 -9.61 9.41
CA GLU A 27 -44.87 -9.92 10.67
C GLU A 27 -43.92 -9.72 11.86
N ASP A 28 -44.27 -8.79 12.76
CA ASP A 28 -43.67 -8.67 14.08
C ASP A 28 -44.12 -9.84 14.97
N ILE A 29 -43.17 -10.52 15.62
CA ILE A 29 -43.45 -11.51 16.66
C ILE A 29 -42.95 -10.98 18.01
N ASP A 30 -43.87 -10.37 18.78
CA ASP A 30 -43.69 -10.16 20.22
C ASP A 30 -43.74 -11.53 20.94
N SER A 31 -42.77 -11.75 21.84
CA SER A 31 -42.88 -12.77 22.88
C SER A 31 -42.17 -12.32 24.16
N SER A 32 -42.78 -11.39 24.86
CA SER A 32 -42.39 -11.01 26.22
C SER A 32 -42.50 -12.19 27.22
N ASN A 33 -41.47 -12.36 28.05
CA ASN A 33 -41.57 -13.06 29.34
C ASN A 33 -40.53 -12.51 30.34
N GLN A 34 -40.74 -12.74 31.64
CA GLN A 34 -40.20 -11.90 32.72
C GLN A 34 -39.26 -12.62 33.71
N VAL A 35 -38.38 -11.81 34.32
CA VAL A 35 -37.86 -11.90 35.70
C VAL A 35 -37.00 -13.12 36.10
N SER A 36 -35.74 -12.87 36.46
CA SER A 36 -35.22 -13.08 37.84
C SER A 36 -33.84 -12.43 38.04
N GLU A 37 -33.51 -12.10 39.28
CA GLU A 37 -32.26 -11.41 39.68
C GLU A 37 -31.11 -12.40 39.95
N SER A 38 -29.86 -11.96 39.82
CA SER A 38 -28.75 -12.28 40.74
C SER A 38 -27.64 -11.24 40.60
N ASP A 39 -27.19 -10.65 41.70
CA ASP A 39 -25.98 -9.81 41.75
C ASP A 39 -24.71 -10.67 41.78
N GLU A 40 -23.60 -10.18 41.19
CA GLU A 40 -22.27 -10.49 41.74
C GLU A 40 -21.26 -9.35 41.47
N GLU A 41 -21.29 -8.32 42.30
CA GLU A 41 -20.36 -7.18 42.27
C GLU A 41 -18.97 -7.58 42.82
N THR A 42 -18.00 -7.85 41.94
CA THR A 42 -16.62 -8.20 42.33
C THR A 42 -15.67 -7.00 42.32
N LYS A 43 -15.93 -6.12 43.28
CA LYS A 43 -15.04 -5.11 43.85
C LYS A 43 -13.54 -5.50 43.86
N SER A 44 -12.68 -4.65 43.34
CA SER A 44 -11.25 -4.58 43.67
C SER A 44 -10.91 -3.19 44.19
N THR A 45 -10.02 -3.11 45.19
CA THR A 45 -9.88 -1.92 46.05
C THR A 45 -8.61 -1.13 45.81
N GLU A 46 -8.66 0.14 46.18
CA GLU A 46 -7.51 1.02 46.37
C GLU A 46 -6.49 0.45 47.37
N LEU A 47 -5.26 0.97 47.32
CA LEU A 47 -4.40 1.11 48.49
C LEU A 47 -3.62 2.43 48.40
N ASP A 48 -3.43 3.07 49.54
CA ASP A 48 -3.17 4.49 49.68
C ASP A 48 -1.79 5.00 49.23
N SER A 49 -1.81 6.28 48.88
CA SER A 49 -0.74 7.27 49.01
C SER A 49 -0.10 7.34 50.40
N VAL A 50 1.14 7.85 50.46
CA VAL A 50 1.60 8.68 51.60
C VAL A 50 2.51 9.80 51.08
N ASP A 51 2.27 11.01 51.58
CA ASP A 51 2.93 12.26 51.17
C ASP A 51 4.30 12.49 51.84
N LEU A 52 4.93 13.65 51.57
CA LEU A 52 4.92 14.82 52.48
C LEU A 52 5.97 15.91 52.08
N ILE A 53 5.51 17.17 51.93
CA ILE A 53 6.12 18.45 52.45
C ILE A 53 7.53 18.86 51.91
N ASP A 54 7.90 20.11 51.56
CA ASP A 54 7.30 21.48 51.45
C ASP A 54 7.95 22.18 50.20
N SER A 55 7.92 23.49 49.85
CA SER A 55 7.42 24.77 50.41
C SER A 55 7.04 25.72 49.24
N SER A 56 5.97 26.50 49.26
CA SER A 56 5.81 27.86 49.85
C SER A 56 6.73 28.96 49.29
N GLY A 57 6.15 30.12 48.91
CA GLY A 57 6.87 31.23 48.24
C GLY A 57 5.98 32.19 47.44
N SER A 58 4.99 32.82 48.08
CA SER A 58 4.08 33.80 47.46
C SER A 58 4.50 35.24 47.76
N GLU A 59 4.36 36.17 46.81
CA GLU A 59 4.03 37.56 47.14
C GLU A 59 3.28 38.29 46.01
N GLN A 60 2.75 39.48 46.30
CA GLN A 60 1.77 40.23 45.52
C GLN A 60 2.20 41.72 45.45
N LEU A 61 1.30 42.61 45.02
CA LEU A 61 1.46 44.09 44.92
C LEU A 61 2.25 44.55 43.67
N ASP A 62 2.02 45.74 43.11
CA ASP A 62 0.98 46.74 43.40
C ASP A 62 0.42 47.36 42.10
N SER A 63 -0.71 48.03 42.22
CA SER A 63 -1.31 48.89 41.19
C SER A 63 -0.87 50.35 41.35
N THR A 64 -0.79 51.10 40.24
CA THR A 64 -0.98 52.56 40.32
C THR A 64 -1.47 53.10 38.98
N VAL A 65 -2.49 53.96 39.03
CA VAL A 65 -3.09 54.64 37.88
C VAL A 65 -2.85 56.14 38.03
N VAL A 66 -2.35 56.80 36.98
CA VAL A 66 -2.58 58.24 36.79
C VAL A 66 -2.73 58.54 35.30
N GLU A 67 -3.93 58.94 34.87
CA GLU A 67 -4.09 59.75 33.67
C GLU A 67 -3.83 61.21 34.01
N SER A 68 -3.31 62.00 33.07
CA SER A 68 -3.41 63.46 33.10
C SER A 68 -3.19 64.03 31.70
N ALA A 69 -4.28 64.19 30.93
CA ALA A 69 -4.31 65.20 29.89
C ALA A 69 -4.81 66.52 30.50
N ASN A 70 -4.15 67.63 30.20
CA ASN A 70 -4.86 68.91 30.16
C ASN A 70 -4.22 69.87 29.16
N SER A 71 -5.06 70.57 28.41
CA SER A 71 -4.68 71.66 27.52
C SER A 71 -5.09 72.99 28.16
N VAL A 72 -5.53 73.97 27.34
CA VAL A 72 -6.30 75.19 27.67
C VAL A 72 -5.49 76.50 27.70
N THR A 73 -5.44 77.16 26.52
CA THR A 73 -5.48 78.63 26.26
C THR A 73 -4.38 79.56 26.83
N ALA A 74 -4.14 80.77 26.30
CA ALA A 74 -4.35 81.41 24.99
C ALA A 74 -3.61 82.79 25.01
N ASP A 75 -3.81 83.61 23.97
CA ASP A 75 -3.63 85.08 23.94
C ASP A 75 -2.19 85.67 23.99
N VAL A 76 -1.90 86.83 23.37
CA VAL A 76 -2.34 87.39 22.06
C VAL A 76 -1.42 88.57 21.64
N ASP A 77 -1.43 88.91 20.35
CA ASP A 77 -0.89 90.12 19.70
C ASP A 77 0.64 90.38 19.63
N SER A 78 0.97 91.54 19.07
CA SER A 78 2.13 91.81 18.23
C SER A 78 3.01 92.99 18.69
N SER A 79 4.19 93.13 18.08
CA SER A 79 4.79 94.42 17.73
C SER A 79 5.96 94.22 16.76
N VAL A 80 6.41 95.29 16.10
CA VAL A 80 7.09 95.24 14.79
C VAL A 80 8.27 96.23 14.73
N GLU A 81 9.34 95.80 14.03
CA GLU A 81 10.43 96.60 13.41
C GLU A 81 11.50 97.37 14.24
N THR A 82 12.77 96.99 14.00
CA THR A 82 13.93 97.88 13.63
C THR A 82 14.62 98.75 14.73
N GLN A 83 15.85 99.29 14.58
CA GLN A 83 16.93 99.14 13.55
C GLN A 83 18.36 99.37 14.15
N GLU A 84 19.33 99.61 13.26
CA GLU A 84 20.76 99.98 13.44
C GLU A 84 21.78 98.84 13.62
N SER A 85 22.82 98.61 12.81
CA SER A 85 23.44 99.22 11.60
C SER A 85 24.83 99.88 11.75
N SER A 86 25.81 99.38 11.00
CA SER A 86 27.04 100.04 10.53
C SER A 86 27.65 99.12 9.45
N PHE A 87 27.90 99.54 8.19
CA PHE A 87 28.81 100.59 7.67
C PHE A 87 30.30 100.20 7.87
N LEU A 88 31.18 100.13 6.85
CA LEU A 88 31.06 100.54 5.44
C LEU A 88 31.87 99.67 4.45
N ALA A 89 31.44 99.77 3.20
CA ALA A 89 31.86 99.09 1.98
C ALA A 89 33.31 99.28 1.50
N ASN A 90 33.72 98.45 0.54
CA ASN A 90 34.49 98.90 -0.63
C ASN A 90 34.11 98.09 -1.89
N GLN A 91 34.16 98.70 -3.08
CA GLN A 91 33.91 98.05 -4.39
C GLN A 91 35.09 98.28 -5.34
N PRO A 92 35.21 97.43 -6.37
CA PRO A 92 35.15 97.95 -7.73
C PRO A 92 34.14 97.22 -8.63
N GLN A 93 33.97 97.74 -9.85
CA GLN A 93 32.77 97.61 -10.66
C GLN A 93 32.82 96.47 -11.72
N ALA A 94 31.64 95.92 -12.01
CA ALA A 94 31.19 95.39 -13.32
C ALA A 94 32.14 94.47 -14.13
N GLY A 95 31.98 93.16 -13.95
CA GLY A 95 32.19 92.15 -14.99
C GLY A 95 30.87 91.47 -15.33
N SER A 96 30.27 91.77 -16.48
CA SER A 96 29.00 91.15 -16.91
C SER A 96 29.26 89.77 -17.51
N MET A 97 29.13 88.71 -16.70
CA MET A 97 29.07 87.34 -17.19
C MET A 97 27.72 86.73 -16.82
N LEU A 98 27.01 86.21 -17.82
CA LEU A 98 25.76 85.49 -17.63
C LEU A 98 26.09 84.15 -16.94
N ALA A 99 25.50 83.91 -15.79
CA ALA A 99 25.47 82.56 -15.22
C ALA A 99 24.42 81.75 -16.02
N GLU A 100 24.87 80.75 -16.77
CA GLU A 100 23.95 79.81 -17.41
C GLU A 100 23.22 79.01 -16.33
N GLU A 101 21.89 78.94 -16.44
CA GLU A 101 21.04 78.14 -15.57
C GLU A 101 21.28 76.65 -15.90
N VAL A 102 22.12 75.99 -15.10
CA VAL A 102 22.48 74.58 -15.31
C VAL A 102 21.25 73.70 -15.10
N ALA A 103 20.61 73.33 -16.20
CA ALA A 103 19.40 72.53 -16.19
C ALA A 103 19.64 71.19 -15.47
N THR A 104 18.87 70.95 -14.41
CA THR A 104 18.91 69.70 -13.66
C THR A 104 18.20 68.58 -14.43
N PRO A 105 18.74 67.34 -14.45
CA PRO A 105 18.01 66.17 -14.92
C PRO A 105 16.62 66.07 -14.26
N SER A 106 15.60 65.78 -15.06
CA SER A 106 14.23 65.55 -14.58
C SER A 106 13.62 64.32 -15.27
N VAL A 107 12.83 63.53 -14.56
CA VAL A 107 12.04 62.46 -15.18
C VAL A 107 10.70 63.03 -15.66
N SER A 108 10.25 62.56 -16.82
CA SER A 108 8.98 62.93 -17.44
C SER A 108 8.20 61.67 -17.77
N TYR A 109 6.94 61.57 -17.35
CA TYR A 109 6.15 60.34 -17.50
C TYR A 109 4.66 60.59 -17.71
N GLN A 110 4.03 59.65 -18.41
CA GLN A 110 2.60 59.65 -18.72
C GLN A 110 2.07 58.21 -18.70
N THR A 111 0.80 58.06 -18.33
CA THR A 111 0.13 56.76 -18.21
C THR A 111 -1.06 56.65 -19.14
N HIS A 112 -1.31 55.45 -19.68
CA HIS A 112 -2.54 55.10 -20.38
C HIS A 112 -3.57 54.65 -19.36
N VAL A 113 -4.62 55.45 -19.15
CA VAL A 113 -5.68 55.21 -18.16
C VAL A 113 -6.92 54.68 -18.87
N GLN A 114 -7.55 53.65 -18.30
CA GLN A 114 -8.80 53.08 -18.80
C GLN A 114 -9.86 54.17 -19.09
N ASN A 115 -10.43 54.12 -20.29
CA ASN A 115 -11.43 55.05 -20.84
C ASN A 115 -10.96 56.50 -21.07
N TYR A 116 -9.76 56.90 -20.63
CA TYR A 116 -9.20 58.25 -20.86
C TYR A 116 -8.02 58.27 -21.84
N GLY A 117 -7.36 57.13 -22.06
CA GLY A 117 -6.23 57.03 -22.97
C GLY A 117 -4.93 57.54 -22.35
N TRP A 118 -4.00 58.00 -23.19
CA TRP A 118 -2.75 58.63 -22.71
C TRP A 118 -3.04 59.98 -22.03
N THR A 119 -2.69 60.06 -20.76
CA THR A 119 -2.75 61.29 -19.95
C THR A 119 -1.62 62.26 -20.30
N SER A 120 -1.75 63.54 -19.91
CA SER A 120 -0.67 64.53 -20.03
C SER A 120 0.59 64.08 -19.28
N ALA A 121 1.77 64.35 -19.84
CA ALA A 121 3.02 64.08 -19.16
C ALA A 121 3.23 64.99 -17.94
N VAL A 122 3.67 64.39 -16.84
CA VAL A 122 4.03 65.04 -15.59
C VAL A 122 5.52 64.83 -15.30
N LYS A 123 6.06 65.52 -14.29
CA LYS A 123 7.48 65.46 -13.89
C LYS A 123 7.66 65.00 -12.45
N ASP A 124 8.92 64.74 -12.06
CA ASP A 124 9.43 64.41 -10.72
C ASP A 124 8.44 64.61 -9.56
N GLY A 125 7.96 63.48 -9.01
CA GLY A 125 7.10 63.44 -7.82
C GLY A 125 5.61 63.74 -8.05
N MET A 126 5.20 64.20 -9.23
CA MET A 126 3.80 64.49 -9.55
C MET A 126 3.01 63.21 -9.88
N THR A 127 1.78 63.08 -9.37
CA THR A 127 0.94 61.92 -9.67
C THR A 127 0.56 61.82 -11.16
N SER A 128 0.79 60.67 -11.79
CA SER A 128 0.20 60.32 -13.10
C SER A 128 -0.79 59.16 -12.94
N GLY A 129 -2.00 59.32 -13.46
CA GLY A 129 -3.11 58.36 -13.31
C GLY A 129 -4.32 58.98 -12.61
N THR A 130 -5.09 58.17 -11.90
CA THR A 130 -6.29 58.59 -11.14
C THR A 130 -6.30 57.98 -9.74
N ILE A 131 -6.82 58.69 -8.74
CA ILE A 131 -7.01 58.17 -7.38
C ILE A 131 -8.51 58.17 -7.07
N GLY A 132 -9.05 57.06 -6.57
CA GLY A 132 -10.46 56.92 -6.18
C GLY A 132 -11.47 56.73 -7.33
N GLU A 133 -11.09 56.98 -8.58
CA GLU A 133 -11.97 56.83 -9.76
C GLU A 133 -12.13 55.38 -10.27
N ALA A 134 -11.44 54.43 -9.64
CA ALA A 134 -11.40 53.01 -9.98
C ALA A 134 -10.94 52.66 -11.41
N LYS A 135 -10.16 53.55 -12.06
CA LYS A 135 -9.56 53.27 -13.38
C LYS A 135 -8.26 52.49 -13.20
N ARG A 136 -8.00 51.52 -14.09
CA ARG A 136 -6.68 50.90 -14.21
C ARG A 136 -5.75 51.75 -15.06
N LEU A 137 -4.45 51.71 -14.74
CA LEU A 137 -3.40 51.92 -15.70
C LEU A 137 -3.31 50.69 -16.62
N GLU A 138 -3.09 50.91 -17.91
CA GLU A 138 -2.92 49.84 -18.92
C GLU A 138 -1.51 49.84 -19.52
N GLY A 139 -0.85 51.02 -19.52
CA GLY A 139 0.53 51.19 -19.99
C GLY A 139 1.16 52.50 -19.50
N ILE A 140 2.47 52.63 -19.67
CA ILE A 140 3.27 53.78 -19.23
C ILE A 140 4.36 54.13 -20.24
N LYS A 141 4.72 55.42 -20.30
CA LYS A 141 5.94 55.93 -20.94
C LYS A 141 6.70 56.78 -19.93
N ILE A 142 8.02 56.60 -19.89
CA ILE A 142 8.95 57.32 -18.99
C ILE A 142 10.14 57.78 -19.84
N SER A 143 10.58 59.01 -19.67
CA SER A 143 11.74 59.58 -20.36
C SER A 143 12.52 60.50 -19.44
N LEU A 144 13.84 60.55 -19.61
CA LEU A 144 14.68 61.56 -18.97
C LEU A 144 14.77 62.82 -19.83
N ALA A 145 14.52 63.98 -19.23
CA ALA A 145 14.99 65.25 -19.76
C ALA A 145 16.42 65.47 -19.25
N THR A 146 17.41 65.05 -20.05
CA THR A 146 18.84 65.01 -19.66
C THR A 146 19.56 66.33 -19.91
N ALA A 147 20.36 66.74 -18.91
CA ALA A 147 21.37 67.78 -19.02
C ALA A 147 22.39 67.64 -17.87
N PRO A 148 23.71 67.80 -18.10
CA PRO A 148 24.48 67.33 -19.25
C PRO A 148 24.93 65.84 -19.09
N VAL A 149 24.38 65.11 -18.11
CA VAL A 149 24.77 63.74 -17.74
C VAL A 149 24.35 62.72 -18.80
N THR A 150 25.20 61.74 -19.14
CA THR A 150 24.89 60.70 -20.13
C THR A 150 24.16 59.51 -19.50
N GLY A 151 23.44 58.74 -20.31
CA GLY A 151 22.62 57.62 -19.85
C GLY A 151 21.14 57.77 -20.20
N GLY A 152 20.32 56.87 -19.65
CA GLY A 152 18.89 56.76 -19.95
C GLY A 152 18.13 56.06 -18.83
N ILE A 153 16.82 55.87 -19.01
CA ILE A 153 15.93 55.15 -18.08
C ILE A 153 15.39 53.88 -18.75
N GLU A 154 15.38 52.78 -18.00
CA GLU A 154 14.85 51.48 -18.43
C GLU A 154 13.76 51.00 -17.47
N TYR A 155 12.73 50.35 -17.98
CA TYR A 155 11.56 49.96 -17.17
C TYR A 155 10.78 48.78 -17.76
N GLN A 156 10.11 48.04 -16.89
CA GLN A 156 9.19 46.96 -17.24
C GLN A 156 7.98 46.93 -16.30
N THR A 157 6.82 46.54 -16.82
CA THR A 157 5.58 46.37 -16.04
C THR A 157 5.17 44.91 -15.92
N HIS A 158 4.58 44.55 -14.78
CA HIS A 158 3.79 43.32 -14.61
C HIS A 158 2.36 43.56 -15.09
N VAL A 159 1.85 42.71 -15.98
CA VAL A 159 0.54 42.88 -16.63
C VAL A 159 -0.34 41.65 -16.46
N GLU A 160 -1.63 41.90 -16.29
CA GLU A 160 -2.67 40.87 -16.15
C GLU A 160 -2.58 39.77 -17.22
N ASN A 161 -2.45 38.53 -16.74
CA ASN A 161 -2.36 37.31 -17.55
C ASN A 161 -1.22 37.36 -18.60
N ILE A 162 -0.14 38.09 -18.31
CA ILE A 162 1.12 38.15 -19.07
C ILE A 162 2.32 37.98 -18.13
N GLY A 163 2.27 38.57 -16.93
CA GLY A 163 3.42 38.64 -16.02
C GLY A 163 4.31 39.84 -16.32
N TRP A 164 5.60 39.76 -15.94
CA TRP A 164 6.59 40.78 -16.27
C TRP A 164 6.87 40.82 -17.77
N MET A 165 6.62 41.97 -18.40
CA MET A 165 6.98 42.21 -19.81
C MET A 165 8.48 42.50 -19.97
N ASN A 166 8.97 42.47 -21.21
CA ASN A 166 10.33 42.88 -21.56
C ASN A 166 10.64 44.31 -21.09
N VAL A 167 11.89 44.55 -20.73
CA VAL A 167 12.43 45.89 -20.46
C VAL A 167 12.36 46.76 -21.72
N VAL A 168 11.94 48.02 -21.54
CA VAL A 168 11.95 49.05 -22.57
C VAL A 168 12.67 50.30 -22.05
N SER A 169 13.13 51.16 -22.97
CA SER A 169 13.91 52.38 -22.65
C SER A 169 13.10 53.67 -22.86
N ASP A 170 13.73 54.82 -22.65
CA ASP A 170 13.20 56.18 -22.87
C ASP A 170 12.08 56.31 -23.93
N GLY A 171 10.90 56.70 -23.45
CA GLY A 171 9.74 57.08 -24.25
C GLY A 171 8.94 55.92 -24.86
N GLN A 172 9.43 54.68 -24.75
CA GLN A 172 8.74 53.49 -25.24
C GLN A 172 7.53 53.12 -24.36
N VAL A 173 6.59 52.35 -24.90
CA VAL A 173 5.46 51.84 -24.12
C VAL A 173 5.88 50.59 -23.37
N SER A 174 5.70 50.58 -22.04
CA SER A 174 5.62 49.35 -21.25
C SER A 174 4.16 49.14 -20.85
N GLY A 175 3.67 47.91 -20.92
CA GLY A 175 2.23 47.59 -20.79
C GLY A 175 1.52 47.39 -22.14
N THR A 176 0.19 47.41 -22.11
CA THR A 176 -0.69 47.15 -23.26
C THR A 176 -1.63 48.31 -23.52
N THR A 177 -1.84 48.71 -24.78
CA THR A 177 -2.80 49.77 -25.14
C THR A 177 -3.99 49.15 -25.86
N GLY A 178 -5.21 49.34 -25.33
CA GLY A 178 -6.45 48.87 -25.95
C GLY A 178 -6.84 47.40 -25.65
N GLU A 179 -5.93 46.57 -25.16
CA GLU A 179 -6.21 45.17 -24.77
C GLU A 179 -7.05 45.02 -23.49
N SER A 180 -7.38 46.12 -22.81
CA SER A 180 -8.14 46.14 -21.55
C SER A 180 -7.51 45.43 -20.35
N LYS A 181 -6.23 45.04 -20.43
CA LYS A 181 -5.45 44.49 -19.32
C LYS A 181 -4.98 45.60 -18.38
N ARG A 182 -4.90 45.31 -17.09
CA ARG A 182 -4.30 46.20 -16.08
C ARG A 182 -2.78 46.00 -15.96
N LEU A 183 -2.08 47.08 -15.62
CA LEU A 183 -0.79 47.01 -14.91
C LEU A 183 -1.05 46.58 -13.46
N GLU A 184 -0.14 45.80 -12.89
CA GLU A 184 -0.21 45.31 -11.49
C GLU A 184 1.05 45.68 -10.69
N ALA A 185 2.22 45.78 -11.35
CA ALA A 185 3.49 46.22 -10.77
C ALA A 185 4.42 46.85 -11.83
N ILE A 186 5.50 47.50 -11.39
CA ILE A 186 6.53 48.12 -12.23
C ILE A 186 7.93 47.98 -11.61
N ARG A 187 8.96 47.99 -12.45
CA ARG A 187 10.37 48.21 -12.09
C ARG A 187 10.94 49.30 -13.00
N ILE A 188 11.77 50.18 -12.45
CA ILE A 188 12.39 51.31 -13.16
C ILE A 188 13.84 51.43 -12.70
N ASN A 189 14.78 51.48 -13.62
CA ASN A 189 16.21 51.59 -13.34
C ASN A 189 16.85 52.68 -14.20
N LEU A 190 17.97 53.25 -13.72
CA LEU A 190 18.79 54.19 -14.48
C LEU A 190 19.96 53.44 -15.15
N THR A 191 20.45 54.00 -16.25
CA THR A 191 21.58 53.45 -17.02
C THR A 191 22.60 54.54 -17.32
N GLY A 192 23.87 54.17 -17.57
CA GLY A 192 24.95 55.13 -17.83
C GLY A 192 25.30 56.02 -16.61
N ASP A 193 25.88 57.20 -16.86
CA ASP A 193 26.32 58.12 -15.81
C ASP A 193 25.16 58.62 -14.92
N MET A 194 23.93 58.60 -15.44
CA MET A 194 22.71 58.87 -14.66
C MET A 194 22.59 57.92 -13.47
N ALA A 195 22.90 56.63 -13.61
CA ALA A 195 22.88 55.66 -12.49
C ALA A 195 24.04 55.85 -11.50
N GLY A 196 25.14 56.47 -11.94
CA GLY A 196 26.25 56.87 -11.08
C GLY A 196 26.00 58.17 -10.31
N SER A 197 25.07 59.01 -10.77
CA SER A 197 24.84 60.38 -10.27
C SER A 197 23.50 60.56 -9.55
N TYR A 198 22.50 59.73 -9.87
CA TYR A 198 21.15 59.78 -9.35
C TYR A 198 20.65 58.38 -8.96
N ASP A 199 19.68 58.37 -8.07
CA ASP A 199 18.80 57.24 -7.80
C ASP A 199 17.39 57.58 -8.33
N VAL A 200 16.70 56.62 -8.92
CA VAL A 200 15.29 56.74 -9.30
C VAL A 200 14.41 56.09 -8.24
N TYR A 201 13.54 56.90 -7.65
CA TYR A 201 12.55 56.46 -6.67
C TYR A 201 11.16 56.45 -7.31
N TYR A 202 10.37 55.43 -7.02
CA TYR A 202 9.00 55.32 -7.56
C TYR A 202 8.07 54.56 -6.62
N ARG A 203 6.82 55.01 -6.58
CA ARG A 203 5.72 54.32 -5.88
C ARG A 203 4.47 54.29 -6.73
N VAL A 204 3.55 53.40 -6.40
CA VAL A 204 2.30 53.21 -7.14
C VAL A 204 1.09 53.17 -6.21
N HIS A 205 -0.03 53.70 -6.69
CA HIS A 205 -1.33 53.56 -6.04
C HIS A 205 -1.96 52.27 -6.56
N SER A 206 -1.97 51.21 -5.73
CA SER A 206 -2.60 49.93 -6.05
C SER A 206 -4.02 49.89 -5.49
N GLN A 207 -4.95 49.29 -6.25
CA GLN A 207 -6.29 48.97 -5.78
C GLN A 207 -6.23 48.24 -4.42
N ASN A 208 -7.14 48.60 -3.50
CA ASN A 208 -7.28 48.08 -2.14
C ASN A 208 -6.10 48.31 -1.17
N PHE A 209 -4.88 48.59 -1.64
CA PHE A 209 -3.74 48.95 -0.78
C PHE A 209 -3.47 50.47 -0.72
N GLY A 210 -3.93 51.24 -1.71
CA GLY A 210 -3.61 52.66 -1.84
C GLY A 210 -2.16 52.88 -2.29
N TRP A 211 -1.56 53.99 -1.87
CA TRP A 211 -0.14 54.24 -2.10
C TRP A 211 0.74 53.25 -1.32
N LEU A 212 1.48 52.42 -2.06
CA LEU A 212 2.56 51.61 -1.51
C LEU A 212 3.82 52.45 -1.27
N GLY A 213 4.84 51.83 -0.66
CA GLY A 213 6.12 52.49 -0.41
C GLY A 213 6.90 52.84 -1.69
N TRP A 214 7.91 53.69 -1.54
CA TRP A 214 8.86 54.04 -2.59
C TRP A 214 9.92 52.93 -2.78
N ALA A 215 9.87 52.29 -3.95
CA ALA A 215 10.95 51.44 -4.47
C ALA A 215 12.09 52.29 -5.03
N LYS A 216 13.27 51.69 -5.14
CA LYS A 216 14.51 52.30 -5.66
C LYS A 216 15.13 51.42 -6.76
N ASN A 217 15.68 52.03 -7.81
CA ASN A 217 16.61 51.44 -8.79
C ASN A 217 16.39 49.94 -9.12
N GLY A 218 15.29 49.60 -9.79
CA GLY A 218 14.99 48.24 -10.26
C GLY A 218 14.26 47.34 -9.25
N GLU A 219 14.09 47.74 -7.99
CA GLU A 219 13.18 47.09 -7.05
C GLU A 219 11.73 47.06 -7.58
N SER A 220 10.94 46.04 -7.23
CA SER A 220 9.52 46.03 -7.60
C SER A 220 8.74 47.13 -6.86
N ALA A 221 7.79 47.77 -7.54
CA ALA A 221 6.72 48.54 -6.92
C ALA A 221 5.35 48.02 -7.40
N GLY A 222 4.36 47.85 -6.51
CA GLY A 222 3.03 47.34 -6.86
C GLY A 222 2.70 45.99 -6.23
N THR A 223 1.96 45.14 -6.95
CA THR A 223 1.46 43.85 -6.44
C THR A 223 1.60 42.72 -7.46
N SER A 224 1.78 41.49 -6.98
CA SER A 224 1.60 40.26 -7.77
C SER A 224 0.63 39.30 -7.08
N GLY A 225 -0.03 38.43 -7.85
CA GLY A 225 -0.97 37.40 -7.35
C GLY A 225 -2.30 37.91 -6.76
N TYR A 226 -2.38 39.17 -6.32
CA TYR A 226 -3.61 39.80 -5.82
C TYR A 226 -4.63 40.12 -6.92
N GLY A 227 -4.20 40.29 -8.17
CA GLY A 227 -5.07 40.74 -9.26
C GLY A 227 -5.51 42.20 -9.14
N TYR A 228 -4.74 43.03 -8.42
CA TYR A 228 -5.07 44.42 -8.16
C TYR A 228 -4.42 45.32 -9.22
N ARG A 229 -5.22 46.25 -9.75
CA ARG A 229 -4.74 47.25 -10.73
C ARG A 229 -3.89 48.30 -10.05
N LEU A 230 -2.87 48.80 -10.76
CA LEU A 230 -2.35 50.14 -10.53
C LEU A 230 -3.39 51.16 -11.01
N GLU A 231 -3.56 52.26 -10.28
CA GLU A 231 -4.46 53.36 -10.59
C GLU A 231 -3.69 54.68 -10.84
N ALA A 232 -2.55 54.85 -10.17
CA ALA A 232 -1.63 55.96 -10.35
C ALA A 232 -0.16 55.59 -10.02
N ILE A 233 0.78 56.42 -10.45
CA ILE A 233 2.23 56.29 -10.22
C ILE A 233 2.87 57.66 -9.92
N GLU A 234 3.90 57.66 -9.09
CA GLU A 234 4.83 58.77 -8.88
C GLU A 234 6.26 58.26 -9.09
N ILE A 235 7.09 59.05 -9.78
CA ILE A 235 8.49 58.76 -10.09
C ILE A 235 9.28 60.04 -9.83
N GLN A 236 10.41 59.95 -9.14
CA GLN A 236 11.24 61.10 -8.77
C GLN A 236 12.73 60.73 -8.91
N LEU A 237 13.51 61.59 -9.57
CA LEU A 237 14.96 61.54 -9.48
C LEU A 237 15.43 62.19 -8.18
N VAL A 238 16.37 61.54 -7.50
CA VAL A 238 17.05 62.07 -6.32
C VAL A 238 18.55 61.93 -6.58
N GLN A 239 19.34 62.97 -6.30
CA GLN A 239 20.80 62.87 -6.45
C GLN A 239 21.35 61.77 -5.54
N LYS A 240 22.42 61.08 -5.96
CA LYS A 240 23.10 60.06 -5.15
C LYS A 240 23.40 60.56 -3.74
N GLU A 241 23.18 59.69 -2.76
CA GLU A 241 23.26 59.96 -1.32
C GLU A 241 22.30 61.06 -0.80
N GLY A 242 21.33 61.49 -1.61
CA GLY A 242 20.25 62.38 -1.22
C GLY A 242 19.16 61.70 -0.38
N ILE A 243 18.27 62.51 0.20
CA ILE A 243 17.20 62.02 1.09
C ILE A 243 16.14 61.26 0.27
N ALA A 244 15.93 59.99 0.61
CA ALA A 244 14.92 59.15 0.00
C ALA A 244 13.48 59.67 0.29
N PRO A 245 12.58 59.67 -0.70
CA PRO A 245 11.15 59.87 -0.48
C PRO A 245 10.58 58.81 0.47
N SER A 246 9.64 59.20 1.33
CA SER A 246 9.13 58.39 2.44
C SER A 246 7.64 58.07 2.29
N PRO A 247 7.15 56.89 2.73
CA PRO A 247 7.91 55.75 3.26
C PRO A 247 8.47 54.85 2.14
N THR A 248 9.61 54.20 2.37
CA THR A 248 10.18 53.18 1.46
C THR A 248 9.70 51.76 1.76
N VAL A 249 9.16 51.51 2.96
CA VAL A 249 8.70 50.17 3.37
C VAL A 249 7.46 49.71 2.59
N LYS A 250 7.41 48.43 2.24
CA LYS A 250 6.31 47.79 1.48
C LYS A 250 6.01 48.49 0.14
N ALA A 251 7.04 48.73 -0.67
CA ALA A 251 6.86 49.17 -2.05
C ALA A 251 6.20 48.10 -2.95
N TYR A 252 6.41 46.82 -2.64
CA TYR A 252 5.84 45.67 -3.34
C TYR A 252 5.13 44.72 -2.36
N MET A 253 4.02 44.14 -2.81
CA MET A 253 3.24 43.13 -2.08
C MET A 253 2.97 41.92 -2.99
N GLU A 254 3.71 40.84 -2.78
CA GLU A 254 3.45 39.54 -3.41
C GLU A 254 2.42 38.76 -2.59
N LYS A 255 1.40 38.19 -3.24
CA LYS A 255 0.42 37.33 -2.56
C LYS A 255 1.03 35.95 -2.33
N GLU A 256 1.08 35.53 -1.07
CA GLU A 256 1.66 34.24 -0.65
C GLU A 256 1.14 33.05 -1.48
N ALA A 257 2.07 32.22 -1.97
CA ALA A 257 1.75 30.94 -2.56
C ALA A 257 1.22 29.98 -1.48
N GLY A 258 0.27 29.12 -1.85
CA GLY A 258 -0.28 28.10 -0.96
C GLY A 258 -0.98 26.99 -1.73
N VAL A 259 -1.30 25.89 -1.08
CA VAL A 259 -2.00 24.76 -1.70
C VAL A 259 -3.52 24.84 -1.50
N SER A 260 -4.30 24.28 -2.43
CA SER A 260 -5.74 24.04 -2.25
C SER A 260 -6.14 22.67 -2.78
N TYR A 261 -6.97 21.96 -2.03
CA TYR A 261 -7.29 20.55 -2.29
C TYR A 261 -8.73 20.19 -1.90
N SER A 262 -9.22 19.11 -2.50
CA SER A 262 -10.53 18.52 -2.26
C SER A 262 -10.43 16.99 -2.34
N THR A 263 -11.25 16.31 -1.55
CA THR A 263 -11.37 14.84 -1.52
C THR A 263 -12.76 14.39 -1.97
N HIS A 264 -12.84 13.21 -2.58
CA HIS A 264 -14.09 12.49 -2.78
C HIS A 264 -14.31 11.56 -1.58
N VAL A 265 -15.32 11.83 -0.77
CA VAL A 265 -15.64 11.07 0.45
C VAL A 265 -16.86 10.17 0.21
N GLN A 266 -16.78 8.92 0.63
CA GLN A 266 -17.89 7.96 0.55
C GLN A 266 -19.18 8.53 1.14
N SER A 267 -20.30 8.32 0.45
CA SER A 267 -21.63 8.89 0.74
C SER A 267 -21.79 10.41 0.60
N PHE A 268 -20.71 11.20 0.53
CA PHE A 268 -20.78 12.67 0.45
C PHE A 268 -20.29 13.25 -0.88
N GLY A 269 -19.51 12.50 -1.66
CA GLY A 269 -18.94 12.95 -2.93
C GLY A 269 -17.77 13.91 -2.76
N TRP A 270 -17.51 14.73 -3.79
CA TRP A 270 -16.47 15.75 -3.74
C TRP A 270 -16.79 16.84 -2.71
N GLN A 271 -15.89 17.01 -1.76
CA GLN A 271 -15.97 18.09 -0.77
C GLN A 271 -15.60 19.44 -1.39
N ASN A 272 -15.95 20.53 -0.72
CA ASN A 272 -15.44 21.85 -1.09
C ASN A 272 -13.90 21.86 -1.06
N TYR A 273 -13.29 22.68 -1.93
CA TYR A 273 -11.86 22.95 -1.85
C TYR A 273 -11.56 23.72 -0.57
N VAL A 274 -10.55 23.26 0.17
CA VAL A 274 -10.02 23.96 1.34
C VAL A 274 -8.70 24.65 1.00
N ALA A 275 -8.26 25.55 1.87
CA ALA A 275 -7.00 26.27 1.77
C ALA A 275 -5.86 25.55 2.50
N ASP A 276 -4.67 26.13 2.41
CA ASP A 276 -3.41 25.62 2.98
C ASP A 276 -3.54 25.23 4.47
N GLY A 277 -3.21 23.98 4.79
CA GLY A 277 -3.23 23.42 6.14
C GLY A 277 -4.60 23.07 6.72
N ALA A 278 -5.71 23.26 6.01
CA ALA A 278 -7.05 22.99 6.52
C ALA A 278 -7.53 21.55 6.26
N LEU A 279 -8.24 20.93 7.20
CA LEU A 279 -8.72 19.55 7.09
C LEU A 279 -9.68 19.37 5.90
N ASN A 280 -9.46 18.33 5.08
CA ASN A 280 -10.41 17.86 4.08
C ASN A 280 -10.72 16.37 4.27
N GLY A 281 -12.00 15.96 4.20
CA GLY A 281 -12.47 14.63 4.61
C GLY A 281 -13.19 14.66 5.96
N THR A 282 -13.25 13.54 6.66
CA THR A 282 -13.93 13.41 7.98
C THR A 282 -13.10 12.61 8.97
N THR A 283 -13.29 12.83 10.27
CA THR A 283 -12.59 12.10 11.34
C THR A 283 -13.60 11.51 12.31
N GLY A 284 -13.57 10.20 12.52
CA GLY A 284 -14.49 9.49 13.43
C GLY A 284 -15.79 8.99 12.79
N GLU A 285 -16.26 9.61 11.70
CA GLU A 285 -17.47 9.19 10.96
C GLU A 285 -17.33 7.85 10.19
N SER A 286 -16.13 7.26 10.18
CA SER A 286 -15.82 6.01 9.47
C SER A 286 -16.04 6.02 7.95
N LYS A 287 -16.07 7.20 7.32
CA LYS A 287 -16.09 7.34 5.86
C LYS A 287 -14.70 7.20 5.26
N GLN A 288 -14.61 6.56 4.09
CA GLN A 288 -13.38 6.51 3.31
C GLN A 288 -13.25 7.69 2.33
N VAL A 289 -12.04 8.21 2.17
CA VAL A 289 -11.65 8.98 0.99
C VAL A 289 -11.42 7.99 -0.16
N GLU A 290 -11.92 8.31 -1.36
CA GLU A 290 -11.85 7.48 -2.56
C GLU A 290 -11.02 8.12 -3.67
N ALA A 291 -10.95 9.46 -3.70
CA ALA A 291 -10.11 10.24 -4.61
C ALA A 291 -9.69 11.60 -4.02
N ILE A 292 -8.68 12.22 -4.61
CA ILE A 292 -8.14 13.53 -4.25
C ILE A 292 -7.86 14.38 -5.50
N LYS A 293 -7.98 15.70 -5.34
CA LYS A 293 -7.45 16.74 -6.24
C LYS A 293 -6.65 17.76 -5.43
N ILE A 294 -5.51 18.19 -5.96
CA ILE A 294 -4.62 19.17 -5.34
C ILE A 294 -4.17 20.16 -6.41
N LYS A 295 -4.20 21.45 -6.12
CA LYS A 295 -3.67 22.50 -6.99
C LYS A 295 -2.90 23.56 -6.22
N GLY A 296 -1.92 24.15 -6.88
CA GLY A 296 -1.26 25.36 -6.40
C GLY A 296 -2.19 26.57 -6.49
N THR A 297 -2.01 27.52 -5.58
CA THR A 297 -2.69 28.83 -5.61
C THR A 297 -1.64 29.93 -5.50
N ASN A 298 -1.79 30.99 -6.30
CA ASN A 298 -0.86 32.12 -6.38
C ASN A 298 0.60 31.73 -6.73
N PHE A 299 0.80 30.60 -7.42
CA PHE A 299 2.13 30.19 -7.91
C PHE A 299 2.58 31.18 -9.00
N SER A 300 3.41 32.16 -8.63
CA SER A 300 4.02 33.14 -9.54
C SER A 300 5.35 32.66 -10.17
N LEU A 301 5.94 31.60 -9.61
CA LEU A 301 7.12 30.90 -10.12
C LEU A 301 6.74 29.76 -11.07
N SER A 302 7.67 29.31 -11.91
CA SER A 302 7.44 28.13 -12.75
C SER A 302 7.34 26.85 -11.92
N GLY A 303 6.42 25.95 -12.29
CA GLY A 303 6.21 24.69 -11.58
C GLY A 303 4.76 24.37 -11.29
N SER A 304 4.56 23.24 -10.61
CA SER A 304 3.24 22.71 -10.25
C SER A 304 3.35 21.75 -9.07
N VAL A 305 2.25 21.54 -8.36
CA VAL A 305 2.06 20.34 -7.54
C VAL A 305 1.89 19.12 -8.45
N THR A 306 2.43 17.97 -8.06
CA THR A 306 2.15 16.65 -8.63
C THR A 306 1.88 15.64 -7.52
N TYR A 307 1.06 14.61 -7.76
CA TYR A 307 0.65 13.67 -6.70
C TYR A 307 0.17 12.33 -7.23
N ARG A 308 0.17 11.31 -6.37
CA ARG A 308 -0.43 10.00 -6.62
C ARG A 308 -1.03 9.40 -5.35
N ALA A 309 -1.91 8.42 -5.51
CA ALA A 309 -2.52 7.69 -4.40
C ALA A 309 -2.34 6.16 -4.54
N HIS A 310 -2.23 5.49 -3.40
CA HIS A 310 -2.39 4.04 -3.26
C HIS A 310 -3.87 3.72 -3.07
N VAL A 311 -4.44 2.93 -3.98
CA VAL A 311 -5.86 2.60 -4.02
C VAL A 311 -6.07 1.11 -3.75
N GLN A 312 -7.08 0.80 -2.94
CA GLN A 312 -7.51 -0.57 -2.65
C GLN A 312 -7.62 -1.43 -3.94
N ASP A 313 -7.01 -2.61 -3.90
CA ASP A 313 -7.03 -3.62 -4.97
C ASP A 313 -6.60 -3.02 -6.35
N VAL A 314 -5.70 -2.04 -6.34
CA VAL A 314 -5.06 -1.40 -7.52
C VAL A 314 -3.57 -1.12 -7.25
N GLY A 315 -3.22 -0.70 -6.03
CA GLY A 315 -1.87 -0.26 -5.68
C GLY A 315 -1.63 1.23 -5.96
N TRP A 316 -0.36 1.62 -6.05
CA TRP A 316 0.05 2.99 -6.40
C TRP A 316 -0.30 3.35 -7.85
N GLN A 317 -1.08 4.42 -8.03
CA GLN A 317 -1.39 4.97 -9.35
C GLN A 317 -0.23 5.80 -9.93
N ASN A 318 -0.36 6.17 -11.22
CA ASN A 318 0.53 7.13 -11.88
C ASN A 318 0.50 8.51 -11.21
N TRP A 319 1.60 9.26 -11.36
CA TRP A 319 1.67 10.66 -10.97
C TRP A 319 0.75 11.54 -11.83
N MET A 320 -0.08 12.32 -11.15
CA MET A 320 -1.04 13.26 -11.70
C MET A 320 -0.55 14.70 -11.51
N GLY A 321 -0.92 15.61 -12.43
CA GLY A 321 -0.66 17.04 -12.32
C GLY A 321 -1.77 17.80 -11.58
N SER A 322 -1.59 19.13 -11.45
CA SER A 322 -2.52 20.04 -10.78
C SER A 322 -4.00 19.81 -11.16
N ASP A 323 -4.86 19.72 -10.15
CA ASP A 323 -6.32 19.56 -10.20
C ASP A 323 -6.87 18.30 -10.91
N ALA A 324 -5.99 17.41 -11.37
CA ALA A 324 -6.36 16.12 -11.98
C ALA A 324 -6.78 15.09 -10.92
N LEU A 325 -7.64 14.13 -11.29
CA LEU A 325 -8.12 13.11 -10.37
C LEU A 325 -7.03 12.06 -10.10
N SER A 326 -6.69 11.83 -8.83
CA SER A 326 -6.01 10.61 -8.37
C SER A 326 -6.92 9.86 -7.40
N GLY A 327 -6.97 8.53 -7.49
CA GLY A 327 -7.95 7.67 -6.81
C GLY A 327 -9.00 7.08 -7.74
N THR A 328 -10.22 6.88 -7.23
CA THR A 328 -11.40 6.44 -7.99
C THR A 328 -12.67 7.16 -7.53
N VAL A 329 -13.69 7.23 -8.39
CA VAL A 329 -15.01 7.78 -8.06
C VAL A 329 -16.07 6.77 -8.48
N GLY A 330 -17.03 6.48 -7.59
CA GLY A 330 -18.12 5.53 -7.85
C GLY A 330 -17.74 4.04 -7.86
N MET A 331 -16.46 3.71 -7.65
CA MET A 331 -15.98 2.31 -7.59
C MET A 331 -15.96 1.72 -6.18
N GLY A 332 -16.26 2.51 -5.14
CA GLY A 332 -16.25 2.07 -3.73
C GLY A 332 -14.87 1.73 -3.17
N LYS A 333 -13.78 2.07 -3.89
CA LYS A 333 -12.40 1.78 -3.50
C LYS A 333 -11.81 2.97 -2.72
N ARG A 334 -11.38 2.70 -1.49
CA ARG A 334 -10.65 3.63 -0.62
C ARG A 334 -9.26 3.99 -1.15
N LEU A 335 -8.78 5.18 -0.78
CA LEU A 335 -7.36 5.49 -0.68
C LEU A 335 -6.79 4.92 0.63
N GLU A 336 -5.54 4.50 0.60
CA GLU A 336 -4.82 3.91 1.74
C GLU A 336 -3.52 4.68 2.05
N ALA A 337 -2.87 5.22 1.02
CA ALA A 337 -1.73 6.13 1.11
C ALA A 337 -1.75 7.18 -0.02
N ILE A 338 -0.99 8.27 0.13
CA ILE A 338 -0.75 9.32 -0.88
C ILE A 338 0.71 9.75 -0.91
N GLU A 339 1.12 10.34 -2.04
CA GLU A 339 2.37 11.09 -2.20
C GLU A 339 2.08 12.40 -2.94
N VAL A 340 2.73 13.49 -2.52
CA VAL A 340 2.54 14.84 -3.08
C VAL A 340 3.90 15.52 -3.18
N ASN A 341 4.21 16.14 -4.32
CA ASN A 341 5.49 16.80 -4.56
C ASN A 341 5.31 18.12 -5.32
N LEU A 342 6.36 18.92 -5.35
CA LEU A 342 6.47 20.12 -6.18
C LEU A 342 7.40 19.86 -7.37
N THR A 343 7.33 20.75 -8.36
CA THR A 343 8.16 20.74 -9.57
C THR A 343 8.57 22.17 -9.92
N GLY A 344 9.61 22.35 -10.74
CA GLY A 344 10.06 23.68 -11.18
C GLY A 344 10.67 24.54 -10.05
N GLU A 345 10.71 25.85 -10.25
CA GLU A 345 11.17 26.83 -9.25
C GLU A 345 10.33 26.79 -7.95
N MET A 346 9.06 26.38 -8.01
CA MET A 346 8.25 26.14 -6.81
C MET A 346 8.90 25.14 -5.86
N ALA A 347 9.54 24.08 -6.37
CA ALA A 347 10.25 23.08 -5.56
C ALA A 347 11.63 23.58 -5.05
N ALA A 348 12.11 24.72 -5.55
CA ALA A 348 13.35 25.38 -5.14
C ALA A 348 13.09 26.62 -4.28
N ARG A 349 11.84 26.82 -3.83
CA ARG A 349 11.46 27.91 -2.91
C ARG A 349 10.53 27.46 -1.79
N TYR A 350 9.83 26.34 -1.96
CA TYR A 350 8.88 25.80 -0.99
C TYR A 350 9.06 24.30 -0.77
N ASP A 351 8.79 23.86 0.46
CA ASP A 351 8.51 22.47 0.81
C ASP A 351 6.98 22.25 0.85
N ILE A 352 6.50 21.09 0.40
CA ILE A 352 5.11 20.65 0.58
C ILE A 352 5.04 19.53 1.61
N TYR A 353 4.33 19.80 2.70
CA TYR A 353 4.06 18.87 3.79
C TYR A 353 2.63 18.35 3.71
N TYR A 354 2.41 17.08 4.01
CA TYR A 354 1.07 16.48 4.05
C TYR A 354 0.98 15.34 5.06
N ARG A 355 -0.22 15.13 5.61
CA ARG A 355 -0.53 13.99 6.47
C ARG A 355 -1.96 13.50 6.23
N VAL A 356 -2.23 12.30 6.72
CA VAL A 356 -3.52 11.63 6.57
C VAL A 356 -4.01 11.03 7.89
N HIS A 357 -5.33 11.06 8.09
CA HIS A 357 -6.01 10.35 9.16
C HIS A 357 -6.41 8.96 8.66
N VAL A 358 -5.82 7.90 9.22
CA VAL A 358 -6.05 6.52 8.79
C VAL A 358 -6.89 5.79 9.83
N GLN A 359 -7.83 4.98 9.36
CA GLN A 359 -8.61 4.05 10.18
C GLN A 359 -7.70 3.23 11.12
N LYS A 360 -8.10 3.11 12.40
CA LYS A 360 -7.35 2.50 13.52
C LYS A 360 -6.06 3.20 13.98
N PHE A 361 -5.39 4.00 13.15
CA PHE A 361 -4.16 4.72 13.55
C PHE A 361 -4.38 6.19 13.93
N GLY A 362 -5.46 6.81 13.44
CA GLY A 362 -5.70 8.25 13.61
C GLY A 362 -4.81 9.09 12.68
N TRP A 363 -4.48 10.31 13.10
CA TRP A 363 -3.55 11.17 12.36
C TRP A 363 -2.12 10.61 12.40
N LEU A 364 -1.59 10.28 11.22
CA LEU A 364 -0.18 9.97 11.04
C LEU A 364 0.68 11.25 11.01
N GLY A 365 2.00 11.08 11.04
CA GLY A 365 2.96 12.17 10.90
C GLY A 365 2.94 12.85 9.53
N TRP A 366 3.57 14.02 9.45
CA TRP A 366 3.75 14.77 8.21
C TRP A 366 4.86 14.17 7.34
N ALA A 367 4.51 13.81 6.11
CA ALA A 367 5.40 13.53 5.00
C ALA A 367 5.75 14.81 4.24
N LYS A 368 6.87 14.80 3.50
CA LYS A 368 7.40 15.93 2.73
C LYS A 368 7.78 15.51 1.31
N ASN A 369 7.54 16.37 0.32
CA ASN A 369 8.11 16.31 -1.05
C ASN A 369 8.23 14.90 -1.68
N GLY A 370 7.12 14.18 -1.79
CA GLY A 370 7.05 12.87 -2.44
C GLY A 370 7.30 11.66 -1.53
N GLU A 371 7.60 11.84 -0.24
CA GLU A 371 7.53 10.76 0.75
C GLU A 371 6.10 10.20 0.88
N SER A 372 5.95 8.89 1.03
CA SER A 372 4.64 8.28 1.22
C SER A 372 3.99 8.73 2.54
N ALA A 373 2.66 8.88 2.56
CA ALA A 373 1.85 9.17 3.74
C ALA A 373 0.63 8.26 3.80
N GLY A 374 0.38 7.56 4.92
CA GLY A 374 -0.74 6.61 5.06
C GLY A 374 -0.30 5.21 5.46
N THR A 375 -0.99 4.19 4.98
CA THR A 375 -0.65 2.79 5.25
C THR A 375 -0.67 1.94 3.99
N GLU A 376 0.25 0.99 3.89
CA GLU A 376 0.29 -0.01 2.84
C GLU A 376 0.23 -1.41 3.45
N ALA A 377 -0.40 -2.35 2.75
CA ALA A 377 -0.70 -3.71 3.21
C ALA A 377 -1.53 -3.85 4.51
N TYR A 378 -1.98 -2.76 5.16
CA TYR A 378 -2.94 -2.81 6.28
C TYR A 378 -4.42 -2.93 5.87
N SER A 379 -4.75 -2.63 4.60
CA SER A 379 -6.13 -2.55 4.10
C SER A 379 -7.02 -1.53 4.85
N TYR A 380 -6.41 -0.47 5.40
CA TYR A 380 -7.08 0.59 6.15
C TYR A 380 -7.28 1.84 5.28
N ARG A 381 -8.45 2.46 5.39
CA ARG A 381 -8.82 3.68 4.64
C ARG A 381 -8.16 4.93 5.23
N ILE A 382 -7.84 5.87 4.36
CA ILE A 382 -7.75 7.29 4.70
C ILE A 382 -9.18 7.84 4.91
N GLU A 383 -9.38 8.66 5.94
CA GLU A 383 -10.65 9.30 6.28
C GLU A 383 -10.59 10.83 6.13
N ALA A 384 -9.44 11.45 6.43
CA ALA A 384 -9.16 12.87 6.24
C ALA A 384 -7.70 13.14 5.85
N ILE A 385 -7.43 14.32 5.28
CA ILE A 385 -6.15 14.74 4.70
C ILE A 385 -5.89 16.22 5.04
N GLU A 386 -4.64 16.55 5.35
CA GLU A 386 -4.14 17.93 5.46
C GLU A 386 -2.88 18.09 4.60
N ILE A 387 -2.73 19.23 3.92
CA ILE A 387 -1.61 19.56 3.03
C ILE A 387 -1.24 21.03 3.25
N LYS A 388 0.04 21.33 3.42
CA LYS A 388 0.58 22.63 3.80
C LYS A 388 1.81 22.97 2.96
N LEU A 389 1.86 24.18 2.41
CA LEU A 389 3.06 24.76 1.83
C LEU A 389 3.84 25.55 2.90
N VAL A 390 5.17 25.41 2.92
CA VAL A 390 6.09 26.25 3.73
C VAL A 390 7.30 26.62 2.88
N GLU A 391 8.06 27.67 3.23
CA GLU A 391 9.31 27.96 2.52
C GLU A 391 10.30 26.78 2.62
N GLU A 392 11.18 26.63 1.62
CA GLU A 392 12.21 25.57 1.57
C GLU A 392 13.01 25.51 2.88
N GLY A 393 13.10 24.33 3.50
CA GLY A 393 13.79 24.13 4.77
C GLY A 393 13.03 24.63 6.00
N GLY A 394 11.82 25.15 5.82
CA GLY A 394 10.90 25.51 6.90
C GLY A 394 10.50 24.30 7.76
N PRO A 395 10.10 24.54 9.03
CA PRO A 395 9.73 23.45 9.94
C PRO A 395 8.43 22.76 9.48
N ALA A 396 8.38 21.44 9.68
CA ALA A 396 7.16 20.66 9.51
C ALA A 396 6.04 21.19 10.44
N PRO A 397 4.76 21.18 10.03
CA PRO A 397 3.66 21.66 10.88
C PRO A 397 3.38 20.80 12.14
N GLY A 398 4.10 19.68 12.30
CA GLY A 398 4.01 18.78 13.45
C GLY A 398 5.01 17.63 13.30
N SER A 399 4.82 16.56 14.08
CA SER A 399 5.67 15.36 14.03
C SER A 399 5.70 14.72 12.63
N THR A 400 6.88 14.31 12.18
CA THR A 400 7.10 13.52 10.95
C THR A 400 7.29 12.02 11.24
N ALA A 401 7.23 11.60 12.50
CA ALA A 401 7.31 10.19 12.89
C ALA A 401 6.04 9.43 12.44
N ASN A 402 6.20 8.18 12.02
CA ASN A 402 5.11 7.30 11.57
C ASN A 402 4.20 7.91 10.49
N ARG A 403 4.73 8.79 9.62
CA ARG A 403 4.01 9.40 8.48
C ARG A 403 3.45 8.36 7.51
N PHE A 404 4.14 7.23 7.38
CA PHE A 404 3.74 6.05 6.63
C PHE A 404 3.98 4.80 7.48
N ILE A 405 3.10 3.80 7.35
CA ILE A 405 3.24 2.50 8.02
C ILE A 405 2.97 1.37 7.03
N LEU A 406 4.03 0.66 6.64
CA LEU A 406 3.96 -0.58 5.86
C LEU A 406 3.69 -1.76 6.80
N ARG A 407 2.77 -2.67 6.43
CA ARG A 407 2.56 -3.91 7.17
C ARG A 407 3.61 -4.96 6.79
N GLU A 408 4.65 -5.11 7.61
CA GLU A 408 5.70 -6.10 7.38
C GLU A 408 5.24 -7.57 7.50
N GLU A 409 4.13 -7.88 8.18
CA GLU A 409 3.66 -9.27 8.35
C GLU A 409 2.54 -9.66 7.36
N PRO A 410 2.70 -10.69 6.51
CA PRO A 410 1.63 -11.17 5.64
C PRO A 410 0.46 -11.78 6.42
N ILE A 411 -0.77 -11.60 5.93
CA ILE A 411 -1.97 -12.24 6.48
C ILE A 411 -2.29 -13.48 5.66
N LEU A 412 -2.06 -14.68 6.22
CA LEU A 412 -2.49 -15.94 5.62
C LEU A 412 -3.91 -16.31 6.10
N SER A 413 -4.81 -16.63 5.16
CA SER A 413 -6.06 -17.32 5.47
C SER A 413 -6.39 -18.45 4.48
N TYR A 414 -7.19 -19.40 4.95
CA TYR A 414 -7.58 -20.58 4.17
C TYR A 414 -8.93 -21.17 4.62
N SER A 415 -9.59 -21.85 3.69
CA SER A 415 -10.82 -22.61 3.94
C SER A 415 -10.79 -23.96 3.22
N SER A 416 -11.56 -24.91 3.76
CA SER A 416 -11.73 -26.27 3.26
C SER A 416 -13.19 -26.54 2.92
N HIS A 417 -13.43 -27.24 1.82
CA HIS A 417 -14.73 -27.83 1.51
C HIS A 417 -14.79 -29.24 2.09
N VAL A 418 -15.68 -29.44 3.07
CA VAL A 418 -15.82 -30.69 3.82
C VAL A 418 -17.10 -31.41 3.41
N GLN A 419 -17.02 -32.73 3.22
CA GLN A 419 -18.16 -33.58 2.91
C GLN A 419 -19.33 -33.34 3.85
N ASN A 420 -20.53 -33.17 3.27
CA ASN A 420 -21.80 -32.96 3.97
C ASN A 420 -21.80 -31.73 4.91
N VAL A 421 -20.89 -30.78 4.71
CA VAL A 421 -20.80 -29.51 5.44
C VAL A 421 -20.67 -28.33 4.46
N GLY A 422 -19.96 -28.51 3.34
CA GLY A 422 -19.67 -27.44 2.39
C GLY A 422 -18.39 -26.69 2.73
N TRP A 423 -18.29 -25.43 2.29
CA TRP A 423 -17.19 -24.55 2.67
C TRP A 423 -17.33 -24.11 4.12
N GLN A 424 -16.24 -24.24 4.89
CA GLN A 424 -16.14 -23.64 6.22
C GLN A 424 -15.75 -22.15 6.14
N ASN A 425 -15.87 -21.44 7.26
CA ASN A 425 -15.29 -20.10 7.38
C ASN A 425 -13.76 -20.12 7.13
N TYR A 426 -13.22 -18.99 6.67
CA TYR A 426 -11.77 -18.83 6.57
C TYR A 426 -11.15 -18.82 7.97
N VAL A 427 -10.02 -19.50 8.11
CA VAL A 427 -9.22 -19.52 9.33
C VAL A 427 -7.82 -18.98 9.04
N PHE A 428 -7.19 -18.38 10.05
CA PHE A 428 -5.90 -17.70 9.93
C PHE A 428 -4.71 -18.59 10.36
N ASP A 429 -3.50 -18.04 10.30
CA ASP A 429 -2.20 -18.72 10.48
C ASP A 429 -2.16 -19.85 11.53
N GLY A 430 -2.23 -21.09 11.06
CA GLY A 430 -2.10 -22.32 11.84
C GLY A 430 -3.37 -22.76 12.58
N ALA A 431 -4.50 -22.06 12.45
CA ALA A 431 -5.79 -22.54 12.93
C ALA A 431 -6.25 -23.79 12.15
N LEU A 432 -7.16 -24.58 12.72
CA LEU A 432 -7.62 -25.82 12.08
C LEU A 432 -8.69 -25.51 11.03
N SER A 433 -8.54 -26.10 9.84
CA SER A 433 -9.60 -26.20 8.83
C SER A 433 -9.85 -27.68 8.53
N GLY A 434 -11.10 -28.07 8.27
CA GLY A 434 -11.56 -29.46 8.26
C GLY A 434 -12.23 -29.89 9.57
N THR A 435 -12.15 -31.19 9.89
CA THR A 435 -12.77 -31.83 11.07
C THR A 435 -11.87 -32.93 11.64
N LEU A 436 -11.89 -33.17 12.96
CA LEU A 436 -11.17 -34.27 13.60
C LEU A 436 -12.14 -35.29 14.19
N GLY A 437 -11.84 -36.58 14.04
CA GLY A 437 -12.67 -37.69 14.56
C GLY A 437 -13.96 -37.98 13.77
N GLU A 438 -14.58 -36.97 13.16
CA GLU A 438 -15.85 -37.08 12.42
C GLU A 438 -15.80 -37.94 11.14
N SER A 439 -14.61 -38.39 10.71
CA SER A 439 -14.41 -39.20 9.49
C SER A 439 -14.88 -38.56 8.17
N LYS A 440 -15.16 -37.26 8.16
CA LYS A 440 -15.48 -36.48 6.95
C LYS A 440 -14.21 -36.21 6.14
N ARG A 441 -14.32 -36.28 4.81
CA ARG A 441 -13.23 -35.95 3.88
C ARG A 441 -13.21 -34.47 3.50
N LEU A 442 -12.02 -33.93 3.22
CA LEU A 442 -11.86 -32.73 2.41
C LEU A 442 -12.01 -33.08 0.93
N GLU A 443 -12.72 -32.22 0.20
CA GLU A 443 -12.98 -32.35 -1.23
C GLU A 443 -12.30 -31.23 -2.04
N ALA A 444 -12.20 -30.02 -1.46
CA ALA A 444 -11.54 -28.85 -2.05
C ALA A 444 -10.91 -27.93 -1.00
N LEU A 445 -10.02 -27.04 -1.46
CA LEU A 445 -9.27 -26.05 -0.69
C LEU A 445 -9.27 -24.69 -1.38
N LYS A 446 -9.23 -23.64 -0.57
CA LYS A 446 -8.89 -22.27 -0.94
C LYS A 446 -7.86 -21.72 0.04
N VAL A 447 -6.83 -21.05 -0.47
CA VAL A 447 -5.75 -20.46 0.34
C VAL A 447 -5.37 -19.13 -0.27
N ARG A 448 -5.21 -18.09 0.55
CA ARG A 448 -4.86 -16.75 0.07
C ARG A 448 -3.99 -16.00 1.06
N LEU A 449 -3.37 -14.94 0.56
CA LEU A 449 -2.79 -13.90 1.38
C LEU A 449 -3.77 -12.73 1.32
N ASP A 450 -4.43 -12.38 2.44
CA ASP A 450 -5.31 -11.20 2.53
C ASP A 450 -4.51 -9.88 2.53
N SER A 451 -3.20 -9.99 2.74
CA SER A 451 -2.22 -8.92 2.73
C SER A 451 -0.82 -9.53 2.65
N GLN A 452 0.12 -8.84 1.98
CA GLN A 452 1.53 -9.21 1.91
C GLN A 452 2.44 -7.98 1.78
N PRO A 453 3.65 -7.98 2.36
CA PRO A 453 4.63 -6.87 2.28
C PRO A 453 5.46 -6.82 1.00
N TYR A 454 5.50 -7.91 0.22
CA TYR A 454 6.39 -8.08 -0.93
C TYR A 454 5.65 -8.66 -2.13
N GLU A 455 6.20 -8.51 -3.33
CA GLU A 455 5.54 -9.02 -4.54
C GLU A 455 5.48 -10.56 -4.59
N GLY A 456 4.38 -11.10 -5.10
CA GLY A 456 4.18 -12.55 -5.10
C GLY A 456 2.76 -13.05 -4.96
N ALA A 457 2.66 -14.36 -4.72
CA ALA A 457 1.41 -15.08 -4.56
C ALA A 457 1.61 -16.38 -3.75
N ILE A 458 0.50 -16.93 -3.26
CA ILE A 458 0.44 -18.27 -2.67
C ILE A 458 -0.12 -19.26 -3.70
N ALA A 459 0.69 -20.25 -4.08
CA ALA A 459 0.39 -21.22 -5.13
C ALA A 459 0.26 -22.64 -4.54
N TYR A 460 -0.82 -23.34 -4.87
CA TYR A 460 -1.14 -24.66 -4.31
C TYR A 460 -1.76 -25.61 -5.33
N SER A 461 -1.64 -26.90 -5.08
CA SER A 461 -2.13 -27.99 -5.95
C SER A 461 -2.44 -29.20 -5.08
N ALA A 462 -3.50 -29.94 -5.39
CA ALA A 462 -3.88 -31.16 -4.67
C ALA A 462 -3.91 -32.40 -5.56
N ASN A 463 -3.78 -33.56 -4.92
CA ASN A 463 -3.95 -34.88 -5.49
C ASN A 463 -5.36 -35.38 -5.16
N VAL A 464 -6.22 -35.47 -6.18
CA VAL A 464 -7.65 -35.77 -6.04
C VAL A 464 -7.92 -37.23 -6.40
N GLN A 465 -8.76 -37.91 -5.62
CA GLN A 465 -9.17 -39.30 -5.81
C GLN A 465 -9.59 -39.58 -7.28
N GLY A 466 -8.88 -40.50 -7.94
CA GLY A 466 -9.18 -40.90 -9.33
C GLY A 466 -8.99 -39.80 -10.39
N SER A 467 -8.36 -38.68 -10.03
CA SER A 467 -8.00 -37.59 -10.94
C SER A 467 -6.51 -37.19 -10.86
N GLY A 468 -5.81 -37.58 -9.80
CA GLY A 468 -4.38 -37.31 -9.64
C GLY A 468 -4.08 -35.87 -9.24
N TRP A 469 -2.83 -35.47 -9.45
CA TRP A 469 -2.37 -34.10 -9.22
C TRP A 469 -2.98 -33.11 -10.22
N GLN A 470 -3.73 -32.14 -9.70
CA GLN A 470 -4.22 -31.01 -10.48
C GLN A 470 -3.11 -29.97 -10.75
N THR A 471 -3.38 -29.05 -11.68
CA THR A 471 -2.57 -27.86 -11.93
C THR A 471 -2.43 -26.98 -10.67
N TRP A 472 -1.52 -26.01 -10.71
CA TRP A 472 -1.36 -25.05 -9.62
C TRP A 472 -2.47 -23.99 -9.68
N SER A 473 -3.28 -23.92 -8.62
CA SER A 473 -4.14 -22.80 -8.27
C SER A 473 -3.32 -21.72 -7.55
N GLN A 474 -3.77 -20.46 -7.56
CA GLN A 474 -3.19 -19.35 -6.81
C GLN A 474 -4.28 -18.51 -6.13
N ASN A 475 -3.93 -17.82 -5.05
CA ASN A 475 -4.71 -16.74 -4.41
C ASN A 475 -6.24 -16.92 -4.48
N ASP A 476 -6.80 -17.73 -3.58
CA ASP A 476 -8.23 -18.05 -3.45
C ASP A 476 -8.88 -18.87 -4.58
N ALA A 477 -8.17 -19.14 -5.69
CA ALA A 477 -8.68 -20.04 -6.73
C ALA A 477 -8.86 -21.47 -6.21
N LEU A 478 -9.93 -22.15 -6.61
CA LEU A 478 -10.25 -23.49 -6.13
C LEU A 478 -9.15 -24.51 -6.53
N THR A 479 -8.78 -25.38 -5.59
CA THR A 479 -8.10 -26.66 -5.87
C THR A 479 -8.91 -27.78 -5.22
N GLY A 480 -8.94 -28.97 -5.84
CA GLY A 480 -9.84 -30.07 -5.50
C GLY A 480 -11.09 -30.13 -6.39
N THR A 481 -12.22 -30.58 -5.84
CA THR A 481 -13.55 -30.56 -6.49
C THR A 481 -14.66 -30.36 -5.46
N THR A 482 -15.76 -29.73 -5.85
CA THR A 482 -17.00 -29.67 -5.06
C THR A 482 -18.09 -30.52 -5.72
N GLY A 483 -18.96 -31.16 -4.93
CA GLY A 483 -20.14 -31.88 -5.44
C GLY A 483 -19.89 -33.20 -6.17
N THR A 484 -18.64 -33.56 -6.51
CA THR A 484 -18.32 -34.83 -7.20
C THR A 484 -18.15 -36.03 -6.26
N GLY A 485 -18.11 -35.79 -4.95
CA GLY A 485 -17.86 -36.81 -3.92
C GLY A 485 -16.41 -37.31 -3.79
N LYS A 486 -15.49 -36.81 -4.63
CA LYS A 486 -14.05 -37.10 -4.57
C LYS A 486 -13.38 -36.37 -3.41
N TYR A 487 -12.35 -37.00 -2.83
CA TYR A 487 -11.53 -36.43 -1.77
C TYR A 487 -10.09 -36.09 -2.21
N LEU A 488 -9.41 -35.34 -1.36
CA LEU A 488 -7.97 -35.08 -1.45
C LEU A 488 -7.18 -36.18 -0.71
N GLU A 489 -6.16 -36.77 -1.36
CA GLU A 489 -5.18 -37.67 -0.69
C GLU A 489 -3.94 -36.90 -0.21
N ALA A 490 -3.53 -35.86 -0.95
CA ALA A 490 -2.36 -35.01 -0.66
C ALA A 490 -2.53 -33.59 -1.23
N PHE A 491 -1.73 -32.64 -0.76
CA PHE A 491 -1.51 -31.36 -1.44
C PHE A 491 -0.08 -30.83 -1.24
N LYS A 492 0.23 -29.71 -1.90
CA LYS A 492 1.48 -28.96 -1.79
C LYS A 492 1.20 -27.46 -1.96
N ILE A 493 1.94 -26.61 -1.24
CA ILE A 493 1.79 -25.15 -1.26
C ILE A 493 3.19 -24.52 -1.31
N LYS A 494 3.37 -23.49 -2.14
CA LYS A 494 4.59 -22.66 -2.16
C LYS A 494 4.20 -21.20 -2.27
N LEU A 495 5.11 -20.33 -1.84
CA LEU A 495 5.08 -18.92 -2.22
C LEU A 495 5.76 -18.76 -3.58
N THR A 496 5.49 -17.65 -4.26
CA THR A 496 6.14 -17.22 -5.51
C THR A 496 6.45 -15.72 -5.44
N GLY A 497 7.40 -15.24 -6.25
CA GLY A 497 7.88 -13.85 -6.16
C GLY A 497 8.81 -13.63 -4.97
N GLU A 498 9.02 -12.38 -4.59
CA GLU A 498 9.79 -11.93 -3.42
C GLU A 498 9.25 -12.54 -2.11
N MET A 499 7.94 -12.80 -2.03
CA MET A 499 7.34 -13.55 -0.92
C MET A 499 7.99 -14.93 -0.72
N ALA A 500 8.53 -15.57 -1.76
CA ALA A 500 9.28 -16.82 -1.65
C ALA A 500 10.73 -16.64 -1.17
N GLU A 501 11.24 -15.40 -1.13
CA GLU A 501 12.57 -15.05 -0.66
C GLU A 501 12.53 -14.64 0.82
N TYR A 502 11.56 -13.81 1.21
CA TYR A 502 11.42 -13.33 2.60
C TYR A 502 10.62 -14.25 3.53
N TYR A 503 9.81 -15.17 2.99
CA TYR A 503 9.00 -16.10 3.79
C TYR A 503 9.18 -17.57 3.40
N ASP A 504 8.84 -18.43 4.35
CA ASP A 504 8.67 -19.87 4.21
C ASP A 504 7.24 -20.25 4.58
N ILE A 505 6.63 -21.16 3.81
CA ILE A 505 5.29 -21.69 4.09
C ILE A 505 5.36 -23.14 4.52
N TYR A 506 4.76 -23.42 5.68
CA TYR A 506 4.68 -24.72 6.32
C TYR A 506 3.24 -25.21 6.36
N TYR A 507 2.99 -26.48 6.10
CA TYR A 507 1.65 -27.06 6.15
C TYR A 507 1.67 -28.54 6.51
N ARG A 508 0.63 -29.00 7.19
CA ARG A 508 0.43 -30.42 7.52
C ARG A 508 -1.03 -30.84 7.39
N VAL A 509 -1.26 -32.14 7.39
CA VAL A 509 -2.58 -32.75 7.18
C VAL A 509 -2.87 -33.85 8.19
N HIS A 510 -4.13 -33.96 8.58
CA HIS A 510 -4.69 -35.13 9.24
C HIS A 510 -5.20 -36.08 8.17
N THR A 511 -4.57 -37.23 8.00
CA THR A 511 -4.94 -38.24 6.99
C THR A 511 -5.53 -39.48 7.67
N GLN A 512 -6.59 -40.02 7.09
CA GLN A 512 -7.19 -41.29 7.52
C GLN A 512 -6.14 -42.38 7.74
N ASN A 513 -6.26 -43.13 8.85
CA ASN A 513 -5.35 -44.19 9.30
C ASN A 513 -3.92 -43.75 9.69
N TYR A 514 -3.51 -42.49 9.45
CA TYR A 514 -2.21 -41.95 9.87
C TYR A 514 -2.31 -40.90 10.98
N GLY A 515 -3.45 -40.22 11.11
CA GLY A 515 -3.57 -39.04 11.96
C GLY A 515 -2.82 -37.84 11.35
N TRP A 516 -2.31 -36.95 12.19
CA TRP A 516 -1.43 -35.86 11.73
C TRP A 516 -0.11 -36.42 11.19
N LEU A 517 0.18 -36.10 9.92
CA LEU A 517 1.53 -36.21 9.36
C LEU A 517 2.36 -34.97 9.74
N ASP A 518 3.68 -35.07 9.55
CA ASP A 518 4.62 -33.98 9.87
C ASP A 518 4.43 -32.75 8.95
N TRP A 519 5.07 -31.64 9.30
CA TRP A 519 5.03 -30.40 8.51
C TRP A 519 5.86 -30.51 7.22
N ALA A 520 5.20 -30.34 6.07
CA ALA A 520 5.86 -30.05 4.80
C ALA A 520 6.21 -28.55 4.71
N LYS A 521 7.07 -28.22 3.74
CA LYS A 521 7.60 -26.87 3.49
C LYS A 521 7.67 -26.59 1.99
N ASN A 522 7.36 -25.36 1.56
CA ASN A 522 7.68 -24.78 0.24
C ASN A 522 7.56 -25.74 -0.97
N GLY A 523 6.39 -26.32 -1.20
CA GLY A 523 6.09 -27.16 -2.36
C GLY A 523 6.38 -28.65 -2.18
N ALA A 524 6.95 -29.06 -1.05
CA ALA A 524 6.98 -30.47 -0.64
C ALA A 524 5.56 -31.03 -0.49
N VAL A 525 5.38 -32.32 -0.69
CA VAL A 525 4.05 -32.94 -0.56
C VAL A 525 3.68 -33.10 0.93
N ALA A 526 2.42 -32.87 1.27
CA ALA A 526 1.79 -33.29 2.52
C ALA A 526 0.65 -34.28 2.23
N GLY A 527 0.56 -35.39 2.98
CA GLY A 527 -0.52 -36.39 2.85
C GLY A 527 -0.05 -37.76 2.35
N THR A 528 -0.88 -38.41 1.52
CA THR A 528 -0.59 -39.73 0.97
C THR A 528 -0.80 -39.79 -0.55
N GLU A 529 -0.27 -40.80 -1.22
CA GLU A 529 -0.49 -41.00 -2.65
C GLU A 529 -0.70 -42.47 -2.99
N GLY A 530 -1.87 -42.78 -3.55
CA GLY A 530 -2.23 -44.12 -4.04
C GLY A 530 -2.79 -45.06 -2.97
N TYR A 531 -2.85 -44.61 -1.71
CA TYR A 531 -3.47 -45.35 -0.61
C TYR A 531 -5.00 -45.23 -0.65
N GLY A 532 -5.57 -44.18 -1.24
CA GLY A 532 -7.00 -43.90 -1.14
C GLY A 532 -7.42 -43.44 0.26
N TYR A 533 -6.52 -42.76 0.98
CA TYR A 533 -6.78 -42.25 2.32
C TYR A 533 -7.08 -40.75 2.24
N ARG A 534 -8.29 -40.37 2.64
CA ARG A 534 -8.74 -38.96 2.68
C ARG A 534 -7.90 -38.11 3.64
N ILE A 535 -7.74 -36.84 3.31
CA ILE A 535 -7.45 -35.78 4.28
C ILE A 535 -8.76 -35.41 4.99
N GLU A 536 -8.68 -35.15 6.30
CA GLU A 536 -9.81 -34.82 7.19
C GLU A 536 -9.68 -33.43 7.84
N ALA A 537 -8.45 -32.98 8.08
CA ALA A 537 -8.13 -31.63 8.55
C ALA A 537 -6.76 -31.16 8.07
N ILE A 538 -6.53 -29.85 8.09
CA ILE A 538 -5.30 -29.18 7.65
C ILE A 538 -4.89 -28.06 8.61
N GLN A 539 -3.60 -27.72 8.59
CA GLN A 539 -3.06 -26.47 9.15
C GLN A 539 -2.00 -25.93 8.20
N ILE A 540 -1.96 -24.61 8.01
CA ILE A 540 -0.99 -23.90 7.17
C ILE A 540 -0.47 -22.71 7.98
N LYS A 541 0.86 -22.50 8.00
CA LYS A 541 1.51 -21.34 8.62
C LYS A 541 2.50 -20.68 7.66
N ILE A 542 2.56 -19.36 7.66
CA ILE A 542 3.61 -18.56 7.00
C ILE A 542 4.56 -18.00 8.07
N LEU A 543 5.86 -18.12 7.86
CA LEU A 543 6.90 -17.68 8.80
C LEU A 543 8.04 -16.99 8.04
N SER A 544 8.73 -16.02 8.66
CA SER A 544 9.89 -15.35 8.06
C SER A 544 10.97 -16.35 7.64
N LYS A 545 11.79 -15.98 6.64
CA LYS A 545 12.74 -16.91 6.03
C LYS A 545 13.64 -17.62 7.04
N GLY A 546 13.76 -18.94 6.90
CA GLY A 546 14.65 -19.75 7.75
C GLY A 546 14.15 -19.97 9.18
N LYS A 547 13.00 -19.40 9.60
CA LYS A 547 12.39 -19.73 10.90
C LYS A 547 12.08 -21.24 10.96
N ALA A 548 12.26 -21.81 12.15
CA ALA A 548 12.01 -23.22 12.41
C ALA A 548 10.55 -23.61 12.12
N ALA A 549 10.34 -24.87 11.70
CA ALA A 549 9.01 -25.39 11.46
C ALA A 549 8.17 -25.43 12.77
N PRO A 550 6.83 -25.35 12.71
CA PRO A 550 5.96 -25.42 13.90
C PRO A 550 5.88 -26.81 14.57
N GLY A 551 6.78 -27.73 14.22
CA GLY A 551 6.84 -29.11 14.68
C GLY A 551 7.80 -29.94 13.82
N ASN A 552 7.77 -31.27 13.97
CA ASN A 552 8.58 -32.19 13.17
C ASN A 552 8.25 -32.10 11.67
N THR A 553 9.24 -32.42 10.82
CA THR A 553 9.20 -32.33 9.35
C THR A 553 9.67 -33.63 8.66
N THR A 554 9.79 -34.73 9.41
CA THR A 554 10.47 -35.96 8.96
C THR A 554 9.63 -36.78 7.97
N ARG A 555 8.32 -36.91 8.20
CA ARG A 555 7.38 -37.71 7.40
C ARG A 555 6.09 -36.93 7.09
N PRO A 556 6.15 -35.85 6.29
CA PRO A 556 4.96 -35.10 5.86
C PRO A 556 4.15 -35.84 4.78
N PHE A 557 4.80 -36.78 4.08
CA PHE A 557 4.24 -37.51 2.95
C PHE A 557 4.49 -39.01 3.06
N VAL A 558 3.50 -39.83 2.69
CA VAL A 558 3.67 -41.29 2.53
C VAL A 558 3.07 -41.77 1.21
N LYS A 559 3.95 -42.07 0.24
CA LYS A 559 3.57 -42.65 -1.06
C LYS A 559 3.44 -44.16 -0.96
N LYS A 560 2.38 -44.73 -1.54
CA LYS A 560 2.23 -46.17 -1.70
C LYS A 560 3.29 -46.67 -2.68
N PRO A 561 4.14 -47.64 -2.32
CA PRO A 561 5.16 -48.13 -3.24
C PRO A 561 4.53 -48.81 -4.46
N SER A 562 5.14 -48.63 -5.63
CA SER A 562 4.70 -49.24 -6.89
C SER A 562 5.34 -50.61 -7.05
N PHE A 563 4.55 -51.62 -7.40
CA PHE A 563 4.95 -53.03 -7.36
C PHE A 563 4.97 -53.64 -8.76
N VAL A 564 6.03 -54.38 -9.07
CA VAL A 564 6.22 -55.10 -10.34
C VAL A 564 6.10 -56.59 -10.09
N LEU A 565 5.19 -57.23 -10.80
CA LEU A 565 5.00 -58.69 -10.82
C LEU A 565 5.95 -59.30 -11.85
N GLY A 566 6.60 -60.43 -11.53
CA GLY A 566 7.49 -61.12 -12.46
C GLY A 566 8.28 -62.30 -11.85
N PRO A 567 9.14 -62.97 -12.65
CA PRO A 567 9.69 -64.28 -12.29
C PRO A 567 11.13 -64.26 -11.76
N ASN A 568 11.31 -64.88 -10.58
CA ASN A 568 12.55 -65.43 -9.99
C ASN A 568 13.72 -64.44 -9.86
N TRP A 569 14.09 -64.06 -8.65
CA TRP A 569 14.89 -62.85 -8.39
C TRP A 569 16.08 -63.07 -7.44
N THR A 570 17.00 -62.11 -7.36
CA THR A 570 18.05 -62.04 -6.34
C THR A 570 18.05 -60.68 -5.62
N VAL A 571 18.62 -60.63 -4.42
CA VAL A 571 18.77 -59.40 -3.63
C VAL A 571 20.22 -59.29 -3.14
N GLU A 572 20.87 -58.17 -3.44
CA GLU A 572 22.27 -57.91 -3.08
C GLU A 572 22.45 -56.45 -2.64
N GLN A 573 23.08 -56.24 -1.48
CA GLN A 573 23.41 -54.91 -0.93
C GLN A 573 22.22 -53.91 -0.88
N GLY A 574 21.02 -54.37 -0.53
CA GLY A 574 19.82 -53.52 -0.49
C GLY A 574 19.22 -53.19 -1.86
N TYR A 575 19.70 -53.82 -2.94
CA TYR A 575 19.09 -53.78 -4.26
C TYR A 575 18.43 -55.12 -4.59
N PHE A 576 17.15 -55.06 -4.93
CA PHE A 576 16.40 -56.13 -5.58
C PHE A 576 16.73 -56.09 -7.08
N GLN A 577 17.25 -57.16 -7.65
CA GLN A 577 17.57 -57.24 -9.07
C GLN A 577 16.64 -58.22 -9.80
N ALA A 578 15.96 -57.69 -10.81
CA ALA A 578 15.14 -58.47 -11.71
C ALA A 578 16.00 -59.19 -12.77
N THR A 579 15.51 -60.33 -13.26
CA THR A 579 16.06 -61.11 -14.39
C THR A 579 16.16 -60.29 -15.69
N SER A 580 15.39 -59.21 -15.82
CA SER A 580 15.49 -58.21 -16.89
C SER A 580 16.68 -57.24 -16.75
N GLY A 581 17.52 -57.39 -15.72
CA GLY A 581 18.62 -56.49 -15.37
C GLY A 581 18.21 -55.25 -14.58
N ILE A 582 16.91 -54.98 -14.43
CA ILE A 582 16.41 -53.80 -13.70
C ILE A 582 16.67 -53.95 -12.21
N ARG A 583 17.37 -52.98 -11.61
CA ARG A 583 17.65 -52.92 -10.17
C ARG A 583 16.71 -51.92 -9.49
N TYR A 584 16.08 -52.34 -8.41
CA TYR A 584 15.22 -51.52 -7.56
C TYR A 584 15.86 -51.44 -6.17
N TYR A 585 15.97 -50.23 -5.61
CA TYR A 585 16.45 -50.06 -4.25
C TYR A 585 15.33 -50.40 -3.26
N VAL A 586 15.59 -51.35 -2.34
CA VAL A 586 14.62 -51.79 -1.31
C VAL A 586 14.92 -51.20 0.07
N GLY A 587 15.76 -50.17 0.13
CA GLY A 587 16.05 -49.42 1.35
C GLY A 587 16.95 -50.16 2.33
N GLY A 588 17.17 -49.52 3.48
CA GLY A 588 17.94 -50.08 4.60
C GLY A 588 17.16 -51.03 5.50
N SER A 589 15.94 -51.45 5.16
CA SER A 589 15.16 -52.41 5.93
C SER A 589 14.13 -53.11 5.05
N TYR A 590 14.18 -54.45 4.99
CA TYR A 590 13.37 -55.24 4.05
C TYR A 590 13.17 -56.68 4.52
N ILE A 591 12.12 -57.33 4.00
CA ILE A 591 11.79 -58.74 4.19
C ILE A 591 11.97 -59.46 2.84
N ILE A 592 12.45 -60.71 2.87
CA ILE A 592 12.62 -61.58 1.70
C ILE A 592 11.92 -62.91 1.98
N VAL A 593 11.05 -63.37 1.08
CA VAL A 593 10.46 -64.72 1.07
C VAL A 593 10.92 -65.43 -0.21
N SER A 594 11.59 -66.57 -0.06
CA SER A 594 11.89 -67.47 -1.17
C SER A 594 10.92 -68.64 -1.16
N ILE A 595 10.08 -68.73 -2.18
CA ILE A 595 9.20 -69.88 -2.47
C ILE A 595 10.05 -71.11 -2.81
N ALA A 596 11.17 -70.93 -3.52
CA ALA A 596 12.05 -72.02 -3.92
C ALA A 596 12.79 -72.68 -2.73
N GLN A 597 13.10 -71.92 -1.67
CA GLN A 597 13.73 -72.44 -0.45
C GLN A 597 12.72 -72.68 0.69
N GLN A 598 11.45 -72.30 0.51
CA GLN A 598 10.44 -72.17 1.58
C GLN A 598 10.98 -71.49 2.84
N LYS A 599 11.69 -70.38 2.65
CA LYS A 599 12.39 -69.67 3.72
C LYS A 599 12.20 -68.17 3.63
N MET A 600 12.10 -67.53 4.79
CA MET A 600 11.96 -66.09 4.94
C MET A 600 13.10 -65.52 5.78
N TRP A 601 13.62 -64.38 5.33
CA TRP A 601 14.61 -63.57 6.05
C TRP A 601 14.10 -62.13 6.19
N SER A 602 14.64 -61.39 7.14
CA SER A 602 14.48 -59.93 7.19
C SER A 602 15.75 -59.25 7.67
N TYR A 603 15.98 -58.03 7.21
CA TYR A 603 17.22 -57.29 7.43
C TYR A 603 16.97 -55.84 7.88
N ILE A 604 17.93 -55.29 8.62
CA ILE A 604 18.11 -53.85 8.85
C ILE A 604 19.60 -53.55 8.57
N GLY A 605 19.88 -52.69 7.60
CA GLY A 605 21.20 -52.56 7.01
C GLY A 605 21.69 -53.92 6.49
N THR A 606 22.88 -54.34 6.92
CA THR A 606 23.42 -55.69 6.69
C THR A 606 23.03 -56.69 7.78
N GLN A 607 22.42 -56.25 8.89
CA GLN A 607 22.06 -57.13 10.01
C GLN A 607 20.80 -57.93 9.69
N LYS A 608 20.93 -59.25 9.71
CA LYS A 608 19.82 -60.20 9.64
C LYS A 608 19.07 -60.21 10.98
N ILE A 609 17.76 -59.94 10.95
CA ILE A 609 16.88 -59.85 12.14
C ILE A 609 16.03 -61.12 12.31
N VAL A 610 15.51 -61.66 11.21
CA VAL A 610 14.78 -62.93 11.16
C VAL A 610 15.41 -63.83 10.11
N GLU A 611 15.49 -65.12 10.44
CA GLU A 611 15.60 -66.22 9.49
C GLU A 611 14.70 -67.35 9.99
N THR A 612 13.76 -67.78 9.16
CA THR A 612 12.79 -68.81 9.50
C THR A 612 12.37 -69.57 8.26
N ASP A 613 12.19 -70.87 8.40
CA ASP A 613 11.44 -71.65 7.42
C ASP A 613 9.95 -71.23 7.49
N ILE A 614 9.26 -71.29 6.35
CA ILE A 614 7.86 -70.87 6.19
C ILE A 614 7.07 -71.90 5.38
N ILE A 615 5.77 -71.66 5.16
CA ILE A 615 4.97 -72.36 4.16
C ILE A 615 4.20 -71.32 3.32
N THR A 616 4.48 -71.25 2.03
CA THR A 616 3.75 -70.38 1.08
C THR A 616 2.44 -71.03 0.62
N GLY A 617 1.70 -70.32 -0.24
CA GLY A 617 0.48 -70.83 -0.86
C GLY A 617 0.71 -71.99 -1.83
N ASN A 618 -0.29 -72.89 -1.93
CA ASN A 618 -0.17 -74.12 -2.72
C ASN A 618 -0.39 -73.88 -4.22
N PRO A 619 0.63 -74.05 -5.09
CA PRO A 619 0.50 -73.80 -6.52
C PRO A 619 -0.42 -74.81 -7.23
N TYR A 620 -0.50 -76.06 -6.76
CA TYR A 620 -1.32 -77.10 -7.40
C TYR A 620 -2.83 -76.91 -7.16
N LEU A 621 -3.20 -76.08 -6.19
CA LEU A 621 -4.60 -75.69 -5.90
C LEU A 621 -4.96 -74.32 -6.50
N GLY A 622 -4.08 -73.73 -7.33
CA GLY A 622 -4.25 -72.37 -7.86
C GLY A 622 -3.94 -71.25 -6.86
N TYR A 623 -3.49 -71.59 -5.66
CA TYR A 623 -3.23 -70.65 -4.55
C TYR A 623 -1.76 -70.27 -4.41
N ALA A 624 -1.01 -70.19 -5.52
CA ALA A 624 0.40 -69.79 -5.48
C ALA A 624 0.59 -68.39 -4.86
N THR A 625 1.50 -68.25 -3.90
CA THR A 625 1.89 -66.91 -3.40
C THR A 625 2.46 -66.08 -4.55
N PRO A 626 1.96 -64.85 -4.79
CA PRO A 626 2.37 -64.04 -5.93
C PRO A 626 3.83 -63.56 -5.77
N LYS A 627 4.59 -63.57 -6.88
CA LYS A 627 5.98 -63.13 -6.94
C LYS A 627 6.09 -61.66 -7.32
N GLY A 628 7.06 -60.96 -6.75
CA GLY A 628 7.30 -59.54 -7.02
C GLY A 628 7.94 -58.82 -5.84
N LEU A 629 8.14 -57.51 -6.03
CA LEU A 629 8.42 -56.58 -4.95
C LEU A 629 7.08 -56.09 -4.40
N PHE A 630 6.85 -56.26 -3.09
CA PHE A 630 5.69 -55.76 -2.34
C PHE A 630 6.16 -54.89 -1.15
N ALA A 631 5.24 -54.48 -0.27
CA ALA A 631 5.56 -53.88 1.03
C ALA A 631 4.43 -54.13 2.03
N ILE A 632 4.71 -54.05 3.34
CA ILE A 632 3.70 -54.13 4.40
C ILE A 632 2.66 -53.00 4.20
N GLN A 633 1.41 -53.36 3.90
CA GLN A 633 0.32 -52.43 3.60
C GLN A 633 -0.49 -52.03 4.83
N GLY A 634 -0.39 -52.80 5.92
CA GLY A 634 -1.12 -52.61 7.17
C GLY A 634 -0.59 -53.56 8.25
N LYS A 635 -1.10 -53.45 9.48
CA LYS A 635 -0.70 -54.28 10.63
C LYS A 635 -1.94 -54.49 11.51
N GLN A 636 -2.31 -55.74 11.80
CA GLN A 636 -3.43 -56.06 12.70
C GLN A 636 -3.03 -57.14 13.72
N SER A 637 -3.50 -57.01 14.97
CA SER A 637 -3.28 -57.99 16.04
C SER A 637 -4.35 -57.84 17.13
N PRO A 638 -5.13 -58.89 17.46
CA PRO A 638 -5.34 -60.10 16.65
C PRO A 638 -6.02 -59.77 15.31
N SER A 639 -6.20 -60.77 14.44
CA SER A 639 -7.05 -60.66 13.24
C SER A 639 -7.73 -62.01 12.92
N VAL A 640 -8.71 -61.99 12.02
CA VAL A 640 -9.37 -63.19 11.49
C VAL A 640 -9.32 -63.12 9.97
N LEU A 641 -8.59 -64.05 9.37
CA LEU A 641 -8.43 -64.14 7.92
C LEU A 641 -9.63 -64.90 7.36
N ILE A 642 -10.46 -64.22 6.57
CA ILE A 642 -11.69 -64.77 5.99
C ILE A 642 -11.50 -64.95 4.48
N GLY A 643 -11.87 -66.13 3.99
CA GLY A 643 -11.90 -66.43 2.55
C GLY A 643 -13.04 -67.38 2.20
N PRO A 644 -13.16 -67.81 0.93
CA PRO A 644 -14.25 -68.67 0.48
C PRO A 644 -14.31 -69.98 1.28
N GLY A 645 -15.32 -70.10 2.15
CA GLY A 645 -15.53 -71.28 2.99
C GLY A 645 -14.64 -71.40 4.23
N TYR A 646 -13.83 -70.40 4.60
CA TYR A 646 -12.99 -70.46 5.81
C TYR A 646 -12.88 -69.14 6.58
N ALA A 647 -12.65 -69.27 7.89
CA ALA A 647 -12.19 -68.20 8.78
C ALA A 647 -11.05 -68.75 9.65
N SER A 648 -9.93 -68.03 9.71
CA SER A 648 -8.72 -68.45 10.40
C SER A 648 -8.24 -67.36 11.36
N PRO A 649 -8.34 -67.55 12.70
CA PRO A 649 -7.85 -66.58 13.67
C PRO A 649 -6.32 -66.61 13.72
N VAL A 650 -5.70 -65.42 13.69
CA VAL A 650 -4.25 -65.21 13.75
C VAL A 650 -3.91 -64.15 14.78
N GLN A 651 -2.78 -64.30 15.48
CA GLN A 651 -2.33 -63.29 16.43
C GLN A 651 -1.74 -62.06 15.71
N TYR A 652 -1.08 -62.22 14.57
CA TYR A 652 -0.41 -61.14 13.83
C TYR A 652 -0.66 -61.24 12.32
N TRP A 653 -1.21 -60.18 11.72
CA TRP A 653 -1.44 -60.09 10.27
C TRP A 653 -0.67 -58.91 9.66
N LEU A 654 0.17 -59.23 8.67
CA LEU A 654 0.99 -58.29 7.90
C LEU A 654 0.66 -58.42 6.40
N PRO A 655 -0.44 -57.80 5.91
CA PRO A 655 -0.83 -57.83 4.50
C PRO A 655 0.24 -57.16 3.63
N PHE A 656 0.63 -57.80 2.53
CA PHE A 656 1.57 -57.25 1.54
C PHE A 656 0.92 -57.01 0.16
N LEU A 657 -0.25 -57.62 -0.12
CA LEU A 657 -1.03 -57.37 -1.34
C LEU A 657 -2.55 -57.40 -1.06
N GLY A 658 -3.19 -56.23 -1.14
CA GLY A 658 -4.65 -56.08 -1.26
C GLY A 658 -5.47 -56.48 -0.04
N ASN A 659 -4.83 -56.68 1.12
CA ASN A 659 -5.40 -57.37 2.29
C ASN A 659 -5.92 -58.79 2.00
N SER A 660 -5.53 -59.39 0.86
CA SER A 660 -5.83 -60.80 0.49
C SER A 660 -4.62 -61.71 0.69
N TYR A 661 -3.41 -61.15 0.60
CA TYR A 661 -2.15 -61.87 0.82
C TYR A 661 -1.30 -61.15 1.87
N GLY A 662 -0.74 -61.90 2.80
CA GLY A 662 0.05 -61.39 3.91
C GLY A 662 0.93 -62.43 4.58
N ILE A 663 1.75 -61.99 5.52
CA ILE A 663 2.53 -62.84 6.43
C ILE A 663 1.76 -62.93 7.75
N HIS A 664 1.59 -64.13 8.31
CA HIS A 664 0.90 -64.35 9.59
C HIS A 664 1.40 -65.59 10.32
N ASP A 665 1.04 -65.70 11.60
CA ASP A 665 1.23 -66.93 12.36
C ASP A 665 0.31 -68.03 11.84
N SER A 666 0.84 -69.26 11.80
CA SER A 666 0.06 -70.47 11.55
C SER A 666 0.20 -71.43 12.73
N SER A 667 -0.37 -71.03 13.88
CA SER A 667 -0.31 -71.78 15.14
C SER A 667 -0.92 -73.20 15.05
N TRP A 668 -1.80 -73.44 14.08
CA TRP A 668 -2.37 -74.74 13.74
C TRP A 668 -1.44 -75.66 12.92
N GLN A 669 -0.30 -75.17 12.42
CA GLN A 669 0.61 -75.98 11.60
C GLN A 669 1.52 -76.85 12.48
N THR A 670 1.24 -78.15 12.50
CA THR A 670 1.95 -79.16 13.30
C THR A 670 3.02 -79.94 12.51
N HIS A 671 3.03 -79.87 11.18
CA HIS A 671 3.92 -80.66 10.31
C HIS A 671 5.32 -80.03 10.14
N GLY A 672 5.64 -78.97 10.89
CA GLY A 672 6.83 -78.15 10.68
C GLY A 672 6.65 -77.10 9.58
N TYR A 673 7.78 -76.59 9.08
CA TYR A 673 7.86 -75.53 8.06
C TYR A 673 9.02 -75.87 7.09
N GLY A 674 9.05 -75.24 5.92
CA GLY A 674 10.12 -75.41 4.94
C GLY A 674 9.94 -76.60 3.98
N GLY A 675 10.97 -76.83 3.16
CA GLY A 675 11.03 -77.94 2.21
C GLY A 675 9.88 -77.95 1.20
N ASN A 676 9.28 -79.12 0.97
CA ASN A 676 8.18 -79.28 0.01
C ASN A 676 6.78 -79.14 0.64
N LEU A 677 6.66 -78.73 1.92
CA LEU A 677 5.39 -78.72 2.64
C LEU A 677 4.33 -77.80 2.02
N TYR A 678 4.72 -76.77 1.25
CA TYR A 678 3.79 -75.92 0.52
C TYR A 678 3.04 -76.61 -0.63
N LEU A 679 3.51 -77.76 -1.11
CA LEU A 679 2.86 -78.54 -2.16
C LEU A 679 1.69 -79.39 -1.62
N THR A 680 1.67 -79.68 -0.31
CA THR A 680 0.66 -80.53 0.35
C THR A 680 -0.15 -79.77 1.40
N TYR A 681 0.49 -78.89 2.18
CA TYR A 681 -0.09 -78.09 3.26
C TYR A 681 0.03 -76.58 3.02
N GLY A 682 0.24 -76.17 1.77
CA GLY A 682 0.34 -74.75 1.39
C GLY A 682 -0.95 -73.98 1.66
N SER A 683 -0.80 -72.68 1.91
CA SER A 683 -1.89 -71.75 2.23
C SER A 683 -2.76 -71.40 1.00
N HIS A 684 -3.75 -70.52 1.22
CA HIS A 684 -4.53 -69.85 0.17
C HIS A 684 -3.78 -68.67 -0.52
N GLY A 685 -2.45 -68.60 -0.38
CA GLY A 685 -1.59 -67.57 -1.01
C GLY A 685 -0.73 -66.77 -0.01
N CYS A 686 -1.09 -66.77 1.27
CA CYS A 686 -0.33 -66.15 2.36
C CYS A 686 0.97 -66.89 2.70
N VAL A 687 1.81 -66.26 3.53
CA VAL A 687 3.07 -66.85 4.04
C VAL A 687 2.86 -67.28 5.50
N ASN A 688 2.51 -68.56 5.68
CA ASN A 688 2.37 -69.20 6.97
C ASN A 688 3.73 -69.22 7.68
N THR A 689 3.81 -68.62 8.87
CA THR A 689 5.07 -68.34 9.57
C THR A 689 5.00 -68.82 11.03
N PRO A 690 6.12 -69.25 11.65
CA PRO A 690 6.17 -69.48 13.10
C PRO A 690 5.81 -68.23 13.91
N LEU A 691 5.00 -68.40 14.97
CA LEU A 691 4.47 -67.31 15.79
C LEU A 691 5.55 -66.35 16.32
N THR A 692 6.70 -66.88 16.73
CA THR A 692 7.84 -66.07 17.22
C THR A 692 8.43 -65.18 16.13
N ALA A 693 8.59 -65.70 14.91
CA ALA A 693 9.18 -64.97 13.80
C ALA A 693 8.25 -63.85 13.29
N VAL A 694 6.95 -64.14 13.08
CA VAL A 694 6.01 -63.09 12.67
C VAL A 694 5.80 -62.04 13.76
N ARG A 695 5.84 -62.41 15.04
CA ARG A 695 5.81 -61.45 16.15
C ARG A 695 7.00 -60.49 16.08
N THR A 696 8.20 -60.99 15.82
CA THR A 696 9.39 -60.14 15.59
C THR A 696 9.16 -59.21 14.40
N LEU A 697 8.70 -59.73 13.25
CA LEU A 697 8.38 -58.88 12.10
C LEU A 697 7.35 -57.79 12.43
N PHE A 698 6.31 -58.14 13.20
CA PHE A 698 5.22 -57.25 13.57
C PHE A 698 5.68 -56.11 14.48
N TYR A 699 6.63 -56.31 15.41
CA TYR A 699 7.13 -55.20 16.23
C TYR A 699 8.32 -54.47 15.60
N THR A 700 9.14 -55.12 14.77
CA THR A 700 10.32 -54.49 14.14
C THR A 700 9.97 -53.61 12.94
N TYR A 701 9.09 -54.03 12.02
CA TYR A 701 8.92 -53.37 10.72
C TYR A 701 7.67 -52.49 10.63
N SER A 702 7.76 -51.41 9.87
CA SER A 702 6.68 -50.43 9.68
C SER A 702 5.80 -50.77 8.48
N VAL A 703 4.61 -50.16 8.42
CA VAL A 703 3.89 -50.02 7.15
C VAL A 703 4.83 -49.31 6.16
N GLY A 704 4.87 -49.78 4.92
CA GLY A 704 5.81 -49.34 3.88
C GLY A 704 7.13 -50.13 3.80
N THR A 705 7.48 -50.98 4.78
CA THR A 705 8.67 -51.85 4.67
C THR A 705 8.54 -52.81 3.48
N PRO A 706 9.51 -52.84 2.54
CA PRO A 706 9.49 -53.76 1.41
C PRO A 706 9.47 -55.25 1.78
N VAL A 707 8.74 -56.03 0.99
CA VAL A 707 8.59 -57.49 1.09
C VAL A 707 8.86 -58.07 -0.31
N VAL A 708 10.04 -58.64 -0.52
CA VAL A 708 10.44 -59.28 -1.78
C VAL A 708 9.99 -60.74 -1.76
N ILE A 709 9.31 -61.21 -2.81
CA ILE A 709 8.87 -62.61 -2.95
C ILE A 709 9.34 -63.19 -4.28
N TYR A 710 10.05 -64.33 -4.25
CA TYR A 710 10.61 -65.01 -5.44
C TYR A 710 10.56 -66.53 -5.41
#